data_AF-A0A4Z2DPL4-F1
#
_entry.id   AF-A0A4Z2DPL4-F1
#
_cell.length_a   1.000
_cell.length_b   1.000
_cell.length_c   1.000
_cell.angle_alpha   90.00
_cell.angle_beta   90.00
_cell.angle_gamma   90.00
#
_symmetry.space_group_name_H-M   'P 1'
#
loop_
_entity.id
_entity.type
_entity.pdbx_description
1 polymer ?
#
loop_
_entity_poly.entity_id
_entity_poly.type
_entity_poly.pdbx_seq_one_letter_code
_entity_poly.pdbx_strand_id
1 'polypeptide(L)'
;MITQNGFSSFLAKSYFNFEVSLLQKTIVVVHGDDFIYFVLNNVIGFEDNEHNESLLFSMYASELISRLQMCSIQPLFIFDGCIKSEQNELRYSDQMWSVINSYKSSFVDVLSFFGIKYMTSLYSAKFDAAALSIYLNCPLIASSYDIYYMFSTQATKTEANLMQELIYLPIHLLDFFTCKSDDVILSHIFHQKFSNLSSVVPPLRPILSVLYSESFEIRVKVCQELKWDGMNSSDDINFRSHEWFVLVNWLVNSSTTNYATLYENVIQAHQIEERRSVTEYLLDCIEAFMGNIAQKGYEVASYFNLIISSFNVPVGTLIETDEKSNASVNLQHIPRLASVLNPKQPIKFSFTHNWPTELVELYRNAKLSPVIIDILHHSIRKAFPSVHAYSIDLRLIVYRILYGLEDSAGVKLDPNIIEYSWLNNNVPTEISLTISPLLIDANNSADEIISSQINIPLSQHTPSPDWIFSLAITLAFWYQQYLVSTDQDNRCHFENSPIGLSIAVCAVVNVFNIDFMSSNLQEHYKRLINFIRKEMSQKSKSVFSPDQSTLLCTKYVTKQNLSNLTAIQHIYNELQTVILMLNCLVGSENKSKLFTFLPRWILFPSSHLVDCLSCYLGNQLPSVRFVHVTSYWIPRLCAKKSNSLITDVTYIFKRLVNIVTLLSESSLFNLTGKSERCTVTTEDTNATNVNYNVAMCQDSKMSFKASSVEIVSVHHKHGDAHVVNRSPLYDLTEKQNIM
;
A
#
# COMPACT_ATOMS: atom_id res chain seq x y z
N MET A 1 -2.17 -6.41 20.65
CA MET A 1 -0.70 -6.47 20.66
C MET A 1 -0.21 -5.12 20.13
N ILE A 2 0.56 -4.38 20.93
CA ILE A 2 0.94 -2.98 20.64
C ILE A 2 2.03 -2.98 19.56
N THR A 3 1.91 -2.10 18.56
CA THR A 3 2.89 -1.91 17.48
C THR A 3 4.34 -1.91 17.99
N GLN A 4 5.23 -2.62 17.28
CA GLN A 4 6.63 -2.91 17.66
C GLN A 4 7.53 -1.66 17.88
N ASN A 5 7.05 -0.46 17.56
CA ASN A 5 7.74 0.79 17.87
C ASN A 5 7.47 1.16 19.33
N GLY A 6 8.52 1.06 20.16
CA GLY A 6 8.45 1.11 21.63
C GLY A 6 7.65 2.28 22.20
N PHE A 7 7.63 3.44 21.54
CA PHE A 7 6.99 4.67 22.01
C PHE A 7 5.49 4.52 22.37
N SER A 8 4.71 3.86 21.50
CA SER A 8 3.27 3.63 21.71
C SER A 8 2.99 2.77 22.94
N SER A 9 3.88 1.81 23.23
CA SER A 9 3.78 0.91 24.38
C SER A 9 4.13 1.57 25.71
N PHE A 10 4.89 2.67 25.72
CA PHE A 10 5.24 3.40 26.96
C PHE A 10 4.15 4.38 27.36
N LEU A 11 3.66 5.17 26.42
CA LEU A 11 2.58 6.12 26.69
C LEU A 11 1.30 5.41 27.12
N ALA A 12 1.00 4.25 26.53
CA ALA A 12 -0.14 3.40 26.87
C ALA A 12 -0.08 2.74 28.26
N LYS A 13 1.11 2.62 28.89
CA LYS A 13 1.26 1.97 30.20
C LYS A 13 0.88 2.85 31.38
N SER A 14 0.92 4.18 31.23
CA SER A 14 0.50 5.10 32.29
C SER A 14 -0.95 5.51 32.06
N TYR A 15 -1.86 4.90 32.82
CA TYR A 15 -3.28 5.23 32.79
C TYR A 15 -3.57 6.71 33.09
N PHE A 16 -2.67 7.40 33.80
CA PHE A 16 -2.77 8.85 34.06
C PHE A 16 -2.71 9.71 32.80
N ASN A 17 -2.21 9.16 31.68
CA ASN A 17 -2.18 9.88 30.41
C ASN A 17 -3.54 9.89 29.69
N PHE A 18 -4.51 9.11 30.18
CA PHE A 18 -5.77 8.89 29.48
C PHE A 18 -6.98 9.33 30.29
N GLU A 19 -7.95 9.89 29.59
CA GLU A 19 -9.28 10.16 30.10
C GLU A 19 -10.28 9.25 29.38
N VAL A 20 -11.14 8.58 30.14
CA VAL A 20 -12.21 7.76 29.56
C VAL A 20 -13.27 8.67 28.94
N SER A 21 -13.66 8.36 27.70
CA SER A 21 -14.65 9.14 26.94
C SER A 21 -15.62 8.23 26.21
N LEU A 22 -16.86 8.69 26.05
CA LEU A 22 -17.90 8.02 25.26
C LEU A 22 -18.10 8.79 23.96
N LEU A 23 -17.74 8.17 22.84
CA LEU A 23 -17.82 8.77 21.52
C LEU A 23 -19.21 8.52 20.92
N GLN A 24 -19.94 9.60 20.65
CA GLN A 24 -21.26 9.60 19.99
C GLN A 24 -21.57 10.99 19.43
N LYS A 25 -22.43 11.07 18.40
CA LYS A 25 -23.01 12.32 17.87
C LYS A 25 -21.96 13.42 17.58
N THR A 26 -20.86 13.04 16.96
CA THR A 26 -19.73 13.96 16.74
C THR A 26 -19.05 13.70 15.39
N ILE A 27 -18.32 14.69 14.90
CA ILE A 27 -17.39 14.52 13.79
C ILE A 27 -16.10 13.93 14.34
N VAL A 28 -15.44 13.05 13.60
CA VAL A 28 -14.07 12.60 13.92
C VAL A 28 -13.20 12.64 12.68
N VAL A 29 -11.95 13.02 12.85
CA VAL A 29 -10.94 12.84 11.80
C VAL A 29 -10.25 11.50 12.02
N VAL A 30 -10.05 10.73 10.96
CA VAL A 30 -9.45 9.38 11.03
C VAL A 30 -8.27 9.29 10.09
N HIS A 31 -7.13 8.84 10.60
CA HIS A 31 -5.99 8.49 9.75
C HIS A 31 -6.31 7.19 9.00
N GLY A 32 -6.44 7.27 7.68
CA GLY A 32 -6.99 6.19 6.86
C GLY A 32 -6.11 4.94 6.78
N ASP A 33 -4.79 5.11 6.58
CA ASP A 33 -3.87 3.95 6.49
C ASP A 33 -3.74 3.22 7.84
N ASP A 34 -3.74 3.97 8.96
CA ASP A 34 -3.80 3.43 10.32
C ASP A 34 -5.08 2.64 10.59
N PHE A 35 -6.22 3.08 10.04
CA PHE A 35 -7.49 2.35 10.12
C PHE A 35 -7.45 1.03 9.34
N ILE A 36 -6.91 1.04 8.12
CA ILE A 36 -6.71 -0.19 7.32
C ILE A 36 -5.84 -1.18 8.10
N TYR A 37 -4.71 -0.71 8.63
CA TYR A 37 -3.82 -1.52 9.45
C TYR A 37 -4.52 -2.10 10.68
N PHE A 38 -5.31 -1.28 11.38
CA PHE A 38 -6.09 -1.73 12.54
C PHE A 38 -7.04 -2.88 12.17
N VAL A 39 -7.78 -2.77 11.06
CA VAL A 39 -8.68 -3.83 10.59
C VAL A 39 -7.92 -5.11 10.27
N LEU A 40 -6.82 -5.01 9.52
CA LEU A 40 -6.02 -6.17 9.12
C LEU A 40 -5.45 -6.90 10.34
N ASN A 41 -4.81 -6.17 11.26
CA ASN A 41 -4.10 -6.81 12.37
C ASN A 41 -5.00 -7.18 13.55
N ASN A 42 -5.96 -6.33 13.92
CA ASN A 42 -6.71 -6.51 15.17
C ASN A 42 -8.10 -7.13 14.96
N VAL A 43 -8.66 -7.06 13.75
CA VAL A 43 -10.00 -7.61 13.47
C VAL A 43 -9.90 -8.90 12.67
N ILE A 44 -9.09 -8.91 11.62
CA ILE A 44 -8.91 -10.09 10.77
C ILE A 44 -7.87 -11.06 11.36
N GLY A 45 -6.87 -10.54 12.07
CA GLY A 45 -5.79 -11.33 12.65
C GLY A 45 -4.76 -11.74 11.60
N PHE A 46 -4.18 -10.75 10.91
CA PHE A 46 -3.13 -10.94 9.91
C PHE A 46 -1.79 -11.32 10.58
N GLU A 47 -1.73 -12.50 11.20
CA GLU A 47 -0.48 -13.16 11.61
C GLU A 47 -0.25 -14.34 10.65
N ASP A 48 0.90 -14.32 9.97
CA ASP A 48 1.41 -15.30 9.01
C ASP A 48 0.74 -15.37 7.60
N ASN A 49 1.41 -14.69 6.65
CA ASN A 49 1.45 -14.93 5.20
C ASN A 49 0.15 -14.80 4.36
N GLU A 50 0.13 -13.74 3.55
CA GLU A 50 -0.28 -13.79 2.13
C GLU A 50 -1.76 -14.12 1.82
N HIS A 51 -2.74 -13.44 2.44
CA HIS A 51 -4.15 -13.63 2.06
C HIS A 51 -4.78 -12.32 1.57
N ASN A 52 -4.96 -12.23 0.24
CA ASN A 52 -5.70 -11.17 -0.45
C ASN A 52 -7.20 -11.46 -0.42
N GLU A 53 -7.82 -11.29 0.76
CA GLU A 53 -9.25 -11.51 0.99
C GLU A 53 -9.98 -10.15 0.98
N SER A 54 -9.96 -9.49 -0.19
CA SER A 54 -10.52 -8.15 -0.39
C SER A 54 -12.01 -8.04 0.04
N LEU A 55 -12.82 -9.08 -0.17
CA LEU A 55 -14.21 -9.10 0.31
C LEU A 55 -14.29 -9.16 1.84
N LEU A 56 -13.49 -10.02 2.48
CA LEU A 56 -13.50 -10.15 3.94
C LEU A 56 -13.09 -8.85 4.62
N PHE A 57 -12.03 -8.21 4.12
CA PHE A 57 -11.63 -6.89 4.57
C PHE A 57 -12.76 -5.87 4.41
N SER A 58 -13.38 -5.83 3.24
CA SER A 58 -14.47 -4.89 2.96
C SER A 58 -15.68 -5.12 3.86
N MET A 59 -16.00 -6.37 4.21
CA MET A 59 -17.08 -6.72 5.15
C MET A 59 -16.79 -6.20 6.57
N TYR A 60 -15.60 -6.45 7.11
CA TYR A 60 -15.25 -5.96 8.45
C TYR A 60 -15.11 -4.44 8.51
N ALA A 61 -14.49 -3.83 7.50
CA ALA A 61 -14.42 -2.38 7.40
C ALA A 61 -15.83 -1.77 7.37
N SER A 62 -16.73 -2.35 6.57
CA SER A 62 -18.14 -1.92 6.49
C SER A 62 -18.89 -2.10 7.81
N GLU A 63 -18.63 -3.17 8.57
CA GLU A 63 -19.22 -3.38 9.90
C GLU A 63 -18.78 -2.27 10.87
N LEU A 64 -17.48 -1.94 10.89
CA LEU A 64 -16.96 -0.84 11.73
C LEU A 64 -17.50 0.53 11.31
N ILE A 65 -17.58 0.82 10.01
CA ILE A 65 -18.19 2.07 9.51
C ILE A 65 -19.67 2.14 9.90
N SER A 66 -20.41 1.03 9.77
CA SER A 66 -21.80 0.96 10.21
C SER A 66 -21.95 1.24 11.70
N ARG A 67 -21.02 0.73 12.53
CA ARG A 67 -20.99 1.02 13.98
C ARG A 67 -20.75 2.49 14.28
N LEU A 68 -19.83 3.14 13.58
CA LEU A 68 -19.64 4.59 13.69
C LEU A 68 -20.94 5.34 13.35
N GLN A 69 -21.61 4.97 12.25
CA GLN A 69 -22.86 5.59 11.82
C GLN A 69 -24.01 5.36 12.82
N MET A 70 -24.13 4.16 13.41
CA MET A 70 -25.12 3.87 14.46
C MET A 70 -24.95 4.81 15.66
N CYS A 71 -23.71 5.11 16.04
CA CYS A 71 -23.41 6.06 17.11
C CYS A 71 -23.54 7.54 16.68
N SER A 72 -24.08 7.79 15.48
CA SER A 72 -24.17 9.12 14.85
C SER A 72 -22.81 9.83 14.74
N ILE A 73 -21.73 9.07 14.55
CA ILE A 73 -20.39 9.60 14.33
C ILE A 73 -20.19 9.84 12.83
N GLN A 74 -19.69 11.02 12.47
CA GLN A 74 -19.34 11.38 11.10
C GLN A 74 -17.81 11.34 10.93
N PRO A 75 -17.24 10.22 10.42
CA PRO A 75 -15.81 10.14 10.20
C PRO A 75 -15.39 10.88 8.91
N LEU A 76 -14.24 11.54 8.98
CA LEU A 76 -13.52 12.15 7.86
C LEU A 76 -12.17 11.45 7.72
N PHE A 77 -12.00 10.66 6.66
CA PHE A 77 -10.77 9.88 6.46
C PHE A 77 -9.71 10.67 5.70
N ILE A 78 -8.48 10.68 6.20
CA ILE A 78 -7.33 11.28 5.51
C ILE A 78 -6.25 10.23 5.36
N PHE A 79 -5.86 9.96 4.12
CA PHE A 79 -4.85 8.96 3.75
C PHE A 79 -3.52 9.62 3.42
N ASP A 80 -2.41 8.94 3.69
CA ASP A 80 -1.08 9.35 3.29
C ASP A 80 -0.96 9.39 1.76
N GLY A 81 -0.27 10.42 1.29
CA GLY A 81 0.10 10.69 -0.09
C GLY A 81 1.56 10.38 -0.36
N CYS A 82 2.25 11.29 -1.03
CA CYS A 82 3.64 11.10 -1.45
C CYS A 82 4.59 11.12 -0.26
N ILE A 83 5.74 10.48 -0.41
CA ILE A 83 6.77 10.44 0.61
C ILE A 83 7.96 11.25 0.09
N LYS A 84 8.38 12.27 0.83
CA LYS A 84 9.49 13.16 0.42
C LYS A 84 10.89 12.53 0.60
N SER A 85 11.05 11.53 1.48
CA SER A 85 12.34 10.89 1.78
C SER A 85 12.21 9.39 2.03
N GLU A 86 13.29 8.63 1.80
CA GLU A 86 13.38 7.17 2.02
C GLU A 86 13.03 6.72 3.46
N GLN A 87 12.71 7.61 4.40
CA GLN A 87 12.59 7.26 5.83
C GLN A 87 11.17 7.17 6.39
N ASN A 88 10.11 7.44 5.62
CA ASN A 88 8.78 6.99 6.05
C ASN A 88 8.63 5.45 6.06
N GLU A 89 9.68 4.72 5.66
CA GLU A 89 9.86 3.26 5.66
C GLU A 89 9.74 2.59 7.05
N LEU A 90 9.62 3.35 8.14
CA LEU A 90 9.73 2.80 9.51
C LEU A 90 8.39 2.73 10.28
N ARG A 91 7.32 3.25 9.64
CA ARG A 91 5.92 2.81 9.77
C ARG A 91 5.65 1.37 10.20
N TYR A 92 6.00 0.59 9.20
CA TYR A 92 5.45 -0.68 8.80
C TYR A 92 6.63 -1.27 8.05
N SER A 93 6.87 -2.58 8.15
CA SER A 93 7.80 -3.20 7.21
C SER A 93 7.37 -2.85 5.78
N ASP A 94 8.30 -2.74 4.82
CA ASP A 94 7.97 -2.46 3.42
C ASP A 94 6.87 -3.39 2.89
N GLN A 95 6.91 -4.64 3.35
CA GLN A 95 5.89 -5.65 3.10
C GLN A 95 4.51 -5.23 3.64
N MET A 96 4.41 -4.76 4.89
CA MET A 96 3.15 -4.31 5.48
C MET A 96 2.63 -3.02 4.82
N TRP A 97 3.51 -2.08 4.46
CA TRP A 97 3.09 -0.89 3.71
C TRP A 97 2.52 -1.24 2.34
N SER A 98 3.17 -2.17 1.64
CA SER A 98 2.64 -2.73 0.39
C SER A 98 1.28 -3.38 0.59
N VAL A 99 1.07 -4.11 1.69
CA VAL A 99 -0.23 -4.72 2.01
C VAL A 99 -1.29 -3.64 2.26
N ILE A 100 -1.03 -2.63 3.09
CA ILE A 100 -1.97 -1.53 3.36
C ILE A 100 -2.39 -0.84 2.05
N ASN A 101 -1.42 -0.48 1.22
CA ASN A 101 -1.69 0.15 -0.08
C ASN A 101 -2.53 -0.76 -1.00
N SER A 102 -2.34 -2.08 -0.94
CA SER A 102 -3.13 -3.03 -1.73
C SER A 102 -4.61 -3.07 -1.33
N TYR A 103 -4.95 -2.72 -0.08
CA TYR A 103 -6.33 -2.67 0.44
C TYR A 103 -6.97 -1.28 0.38
N LYS A 104 -6.16 -0.23 0.18
CA LYS A 104 -6.61 1.17 0.14
C LYS A 104 -7.71 1.42 -0.88
N SER A 105 -7.58 0.88 -2.10
CA SER A 105 -8.62 1.03 -3.14
C SER A 105 -9.93 0.38 -2.73
N SER A 106 -9.90 -0.86 -2.20
CA SER A 106 -11.09 -1.55 -1.69
C SER A 106 -11.74 -0.77 -0.55
N PHE A 107 -10.94 -0.19 0.36
CA PHE A 107 -11.47 0.59 1.47
C PHE A 107 -12.13 1.88 1.01
N VAL A 108 -11.52 2.59 0.06
CA VAL A 108 -12.08 3.81 -0.54
C VAL A 108 -13.41 3.54 -1.25
N ASP A 109 -13.55 2.40 -1.91
CA ASP A 109 -14.83 1.98 -2.50
C ASP A 109 -15.90 1.71 -1.42
N VAL A 110 -15.52 1.13 -0.28
CA VAL A 110 -16.40 0.98 0.90
C VAL A 110 -16.81 2.35 1.45
N LEU A 111 -15.87 3.28 1.66
CA LEU A 111 -16.18 4.62 2.15
C LEU A 111 -17.15 5.36 1.22
N SER A 112 -16.91 5.27 -0.09
CA SER A 112 -17.78 5.87 -1.11
C SER A 112 -19.20 5.28 -1.08
N PHE A 113 -19.32 3.97 -0.90
CA PHE A 113 -20.61 3.29 -0.77
C PHE A 113 -21.41 3.79 0.45
N PHE A 114 -20.77 3.98 1.60
CA PHE A 114 -21.40 4.50 2.81
C PHE A 114 -21.57 6.03 2.80
N GLY A 115 -21.18 6.73 1.73
CA GLY A 115 -21.22 8.19 1.64
C GLY A 115 -20.26 8.88 2.64
N ILE A 116 -19.21 8.19 3.07
CA ILE A 116 -18.21 8.73 3.99
C ILE A 116 -17.21 9.58 3.21
N LYS A 117 -16.92 10.79 3.71
CA LYS A 117 -15.95 11.70 3.10
C LYS A 117 -14.52 11.25 3.39
N TYR A 118 -13.67 11.29 2.36
CA TYR A 118 -12.25 10.99 2.49
C TYR A 118 -11.39 11.84 1.56
N MET A 119 -10.08 11.87 1.82
CA MET A 119 -9.08 12.44 0.91
C MET A 119 -7.69 11.82 1.12
N THR A 120 -6.84 11.91 0.11
CA THR A 120 -5.40 11.65 0.18
C THR A 120 -4.67 12.97 0.42
N SER A 121 -3.76 13.04 1.39
CA SER A 121 -2.85 14.18 1.57
C SER A 121 -1.90 14.30 0.38
N LEU A 122 -1.27 15.45 0.14
CA LEU A 122 -0.19 15.53 -0.87
C LEU A 122 1.05 14.78 -0.40
N TYR A 123 1.28 14.78 0.92
CA TYR A 123 2.38 14.13 1.57
C TYR A 123 1.85 13.32 2.75
N SER A 124 2.28 13.61 3.99
CA SER A 124 1.75 12.90 5.15
C SER A 124 0.32 13.34 5.50
N ALA A 125 -0.54 12.37 5.82
CA ALA A 125 -1.87 12.58 6.39
C ALA A 125 -1.85 13.08 7.82
N LYS A 126 -0.80 12.79 8.60
CA LYS A 126 -0.75 13.11 10.04
C LYS A 126 -0.98 14.59 10.29
N PHE A 127 -0.25 15.44 9.55
CA PHE A 127 -0.34 16.88 9.71
C PHE A 127 -1.70 17.41 9.27
N ASP A 128 -2.16 17.01 8.07
CA ASP A 128 -3.46 17.39 7.52
C ASP A 128 -4.61 16.96 8.45
N ALA A 129 -4.52 15.77 9.05
CA ALA A 129 -5.52 15.21 9.94
C ALA A 129 -5.58 15.91 11.29
N ALA A 130 -4.45 16.16 11.93
CA ALA A 130 -4.44 16.94 13.18
C ALA A 130 -4.83 18.40 12.94
N ALA A 131 -4.37 19.03 11.86
CA ALA A 131 -4.77 20.39 11.53
C ALA A 131 -6.29 20.51 11.33
N LEU A 132 -6.90 19.56 10.62
CA LEU A 132 -8.36 19.51 10.46
C LEU A 132 -9.07 19.26 11.80
N SER A 133 -8.57 18.30 12.60
CA SER A 133 -9.15 17.96 13.91
C SER A 133 -9.16 19.15 14.86
N ILE A 134 -8.06 19.92 14.92
CA ILE A 134 -7.95 21.15 15.71
C ILE A 134 -8.90 22.22 15.15
N TYR A 135 -8.94 22.41 13.82
CA TYR A 135 -9.82 23.41 13.19
C TYR A 135 -11.31 23.15 13.43
N LEU A 136 -11.73 21.88 13.39
CA LEU A 136 -13.12 21.46 13.62
C LEU A 136 -13.46 21.24 15.10
N ASN A 137 -12.49 21.38 16.02
CA ASN A 137 -12.62 21.03 17.43
C ASN A 137 -13.16 19.60 17.66
N CYS A 138 -12.61 18.63 16.94
CA CYS A 138 -13.12 17.26 16.94
C CYS A 138 -12.03 16.22 17.18
N PRO A 139 -12.35 15.01 17.67
CA PRO A 139 -11.33 13.99 17.92
C PRO A 139 -10.60 13.53 16.66
N LEU A 140 -9.30 13.23 16.81
CA LEU A 140 -8.48 12.53 15.83
C LEU A 140 -8.27 11.08 16.26
N ILE A 141 -8.61 10.13 15.38
CA ILE A 141 -8.37 8.71 15.54
C ILE A 141 -7.15 8.29 14.71
N ALA A 142 -6.10 7.79 15.35
CA ALA A 142 -4.92 7.23 14.68
C ALA A 142 -4.22 6.17 15.54
N SER A 143 -3.25 5.46 14.97
CA SER A 143 -2.49 4.42 15.66
C SER A 143 -1.26 4.98 16.39
N SER A 144 -0.61 5.99 15.83
CA SER A 144 0.69 6.48 16.28
C SER A 144 0.65 7.82 17.00
N TYR A 145 1.34 7.86 18.14
CA TYR A 145 1.54 9.05 18.97
C TYR A 145 2.61 10.02 18.40
N ASP A 146 3.30 9.68 17.31
CA ASP A 146 4.38 10.52 16.75
C ASP A 146 3.91 11.93 16.36
N ILE A 147 2.59 12.07 16.18
CA ILE A 147 1.94 13.34 15.90
C ILE A 147 2.37 14.41 16.92
N TYR A 148 2.54 14.05 18.19
CA TYR A 148 2.92 14.99 19.25
C TYR A 148 4.37 15.50 19.19
N TYR A 149 5.23 14.89 18.37
CA TYR A 149 6.58 15.43 18.07
C TYR A 149 6.55 16.54 17.02
N MET A 150 5.56 16.48 16.13
CA MET A 150 5.45 17.33 14.93
C MET A 150 4.58 18.56 15.16
N PHE A 151 3.95 18.71 16.34
CA PHE A 151 3.10 19.84 16.67
C PHE A 151 3.69 20.71 17.77
N SER A 152 3.80 22.02 17.48
CA SER A 152 4.02 23.04 18.48
C SER A 152 2.71 23.28 19.24
N THR A 153 2.42 22.46 20.25
CA THR A 153 1.38 22.81 21.21
C THR A 153 1.84 24.07 21.97
N GLN A 154 1.55 25.25 21.43
CA GLN A 154 1.72 26.52 22.14
C GLN A 154 0.65 26.62 23.23
N ALA A 155 0.92 25.99 24.37
CA ALA A 155 0.31 26.41 25.62
C ALA A 155 1.17 27.52 26.22
N THR A 156 1.23 28.70 25.58
CA THR A 156 1.55 29.91 26.35
C THR A 156 0.24 30.44 26.92
N LYS A 157 0.22 30.62 28.24
CA LYS A 157 -0.97 31.00 29.04
C LYS A 157 -1.69 32.28 28.60
N THR A 158 -1.15 33.03 27.63
CA THR A 158 -1.66 34.32 27.17
C THR A 158 -2.39 34.28 25.83
N GLU A 159 -2.14 33.28 24.97
CA GLU A 159 -2.88 33.06 23.70
C GLU A 159 -3.72 31.76 23.70
N ALA A 160 -3.74 31.08 24.85
CA ALA A 160 -4.48 29.84 25.12
C ALA A 160 -6.02 29.93 24.97
N ASN A 161 -6.57 31.09 24.60
CA ASN A 161 -8.00 31.25 24.35
C ASN A 161 -8.41 30.94 22.90
N LEU A 162 -7.47 30.75 21.95
CA LEU A 162 -7.81 30.56 20.53
C LEU A 162 -7.27 29.26 19.89
N MET A 163 -6.22 28.63 20.43
CA MET A 163 -5.71 27.35 19.91
C MET A 163 -6.15 26.19 20.81
N GLN A 164 -7.05 25.36 20.30
CA GLN A 164 -7.59 24.18 21.00
C GLN A 164 -6.56 23.04 21.06
N GLU A 165 -6.51 22.33 22.19
CA GLU A 165 -5.66 21.15 22.38
C GLU A 165 -6.16 20.01 21.47
N LEU A 166 -5.23 19.28 20.83
CA LEU A 166 -5.55 18.12 19.99
C LEU A 166 -6.21 17.03 20.84
N ILE A 167 -7.47 16.69 20.54
CA ILE A 167 -8.20 15.58 21.17
C ILE A 167 -7.81 14.28 20.43
N TYR A 168 -6.86 13.52 20.97
CA TYR A 168 -6.35 12.31 20.32
C TYR A 168 -6.96 11.04 20.92
N LEU A 169 -7.48 10.17 20.05
CA LEU A 169 -8.04 8.87 20.37
C LEU A 169 -7.20 7.78 19.70
N PRO A 170 -6.37 7.04 20.46
CA PRO A 170 -5.63 5.92 19.89
C PRO A 170 -6.60 4.83 19.41
N ILE A 171 -6.52 4.44 18.14
CA ILE A 171 -7.49 3.52 17.52
C ILE A 171 -7.58 2.17 18.23
N HIS A 172 -6.47 1.68 18.79
CA HIS A 172 -6.42 0.42 19.53
C HIS A 172 -7.10 0.48 20.91
N LEU A 173 -7.48 1.66 21.39
CA LEU A 173 -8.24 1.87 22.63
C LEU A 173 -9.71 2.22 22.37
N LEU A 174 -10.17 2.09 21.12
CA LEU A 174 -11.58 2.19 20.76
C LEU A 174 -12.24 0.82 20.89
N ASP A 175 -13.35 0.76 21.62
CA ASP A 175 -14.12 -0.46 21.77
C ASP A 175 -15.24 -0.54 20.74
N PHE A 176 -14.93 -1.14 19.59
CA PHE A 176 -15.91 -1.35 18.53
C PHE A 176 -16.86 -2.53 18.77
N PHE A 177 -16.57 -3.42 19.73
CA PHE A 177 -17.16 -4.77 19.74
C PHE A 177 -17.93 -5.14 21.00
N THR A 178 -17.62 -4.57 22.17
CA THR A 178 -18.28 -4.98 23.42
C THR A 178 -19.64 -4.31 23.63
N CYS A 179 -19.78 -3.03 23.30
CA CYS A 179 -21.01 -2.24 23.47
C CYS A 179 -21.93 -2.34 22.25
N LYS A 180 -22.44 -3.54 21.92
CA LYS A 180 -23.29 -3.73 20.72
C LYS A 180 -24.68 -3.10 20.81
N SER A 181 -25.15 -2.80 22.03
CA SER A 181 -26.51 -2.32 22.33
C SER A 181 -26.63 -0.81 22.56
N ASP A 182 -25.51 -0.13 22.76
CA ASP A 182 -25.50 1.27 23.15
C ASP A 182 -25.05 2.11 21.94
N ASP A 183 -25.70 3.24 21.68
CA ASP A 183 -25.35 4.16 20.59
C ASP A 183 -24.07 4.97 20.92
N VAL A 184 -23.09 4.33 21.56
CA VAL A 184 -21.83 4.92 22.03
C VAL A 184 -20.65 3.97 21.83
N ILE A 185 -19.48 4.53 21.53
CA ILE A 185 -18.22 3.80 21.50
C ILE A 185 -17.37 4.23 22.70
N LEU A 186 -16.97 3.27 23.54
CA LEU A 186 -16.02 3.54 24.61
C LEU A 186 -14.65 3.87 24.01
N SER A 187 -14.05 4.94 24.49
CA SER A 187 -12.79 5.49 23.96
C SER A 187 -11.93 6.06 25.08
N HIS A 188 -10.66 6.28 24.78
CA HIS A 188 -9.70 6.87 25.72
C HIS A 188 -8.98 8.04 25.04
N ILE A 189 -9.17 9.24 25.59
CA ILE A 189 -8.50 10.46 25.12
C ILE A 189 -7.11 10.52 25.73
N PHE A 190 -6.10 10.62 24.89
CA PHE A 190 -4.73 10.86 25.35
C PHE A 190 -4.49 12.36 25.56
N HIS A 191 -3.94 12.71 26.72
CA HIS A 191 -3.60 14.07 27.10
C HIS A 191 -2.08 14.23 27.19
N GLN A 192 -1.48 14.96 26.24
CA GLN A 192 -0.02 15.16 26.19
C GLN A 192 0.52 15.80 27.48
N LYS A 193 -0.22 16.71 28.10
CA LYS A 193 0.15 17.43 29.33
C LYS A 193 0.42 16.53 30.54
N PHE A 194 -0.08 15.30 30.55
CA PHE A 194 0.15 14.34 31.63
C PHE A 194 1.33 13.40 31.34
N SER A 195 1.89 13.47 30.13
CA SER A 195 3.03 12.65 29.71
C SER A 195 4.36 13.38 29.91
N ASN A 196 5.46 12.63 30.04
CA ASN A 196 6.81 13.20 30.13
C ASN A 196 7.24 13.99 28.88
N LEU A 197 6.50 13.86 27.78
CA LEU A 197 6.74 14.62 26.55
C LEU A 197 6.49 16.13 26.75
N SER A 198 5.57 16.51 27.64
CA SER A 198 5.30 17.93 27.92
C SER A 198 6.50 18.66 28.52
N SER A 199 7.43 17.93 29.14
CA SER A 199 8.64 18.48 29.75
C SER A 199 9.69 18.90 28.71
N VAL A 200 9.66 18.32 27.50
CA VAL A 200 10.60 18.65 26.42
C VAL A 200 10.19 19.95 25.76
N VAL A 201 11.13 20.91 25.69
CA VAL A 201 10.88 22.20 25.04
C VAL A 201 10.50 22.00 23.57
N PRO A 202 9.50 22.74 23.06
CA PRO A 202 8.92 22.46 21.75
C PRO A 202 9.94 22.34 20.58
N PRO A 203 10.98 23.19 20.45
CA PRO A 203 11.97 23.09 19.36
C PRO A 203 12.81 21.80 19.33
N LEU A 204 12.88 21.05 20.44
CA LEU A 204 13.65 19.81 20.55
C LEU A 204 12.80 18.55 20.33
N ARG A 205 11.48 18.68 20.24
CA ARG A 205 10.58 17.52 20.04
C ARG A 205 10.79 16.81 18.70
N PRO A 206 11.12 17.47 17.57
CA PRO A 206 11.44 16.78 16.32
C PRO A 206 12.66 15.85 16.41
N ILE A 207 13.58 16.05 17.35
CA ILE A 207 14.68 15.11 17.57
C ILE A 207 14.13 13.75 18.04
N LEU A 208 13.09 13.74 18.87
CA LEU A 208 12.46 12.51 19.34
C LEU A 208 11.77 11.78 18.20
N SER A 209 11.23 12.47 17.19
CA SER A 209 10.62 11.78 16.05
C SER A 209 11.66 10.99 15.27
N VAL A 210 12.87 11.51 15.06
CA VAL A 210 13.99 10.77 14.43
C VAL A 210 14.43 9.58 15.27
N LEU A 211 14.76 9.82 16.54
CA LEU A 211 15.28 8.76 17.41
C LEU A 211 14.29 7.60 17.56
N TYR A 212 12.98 7.89 17.61
CA TYR A 212 11.93 6.88 17.72
C TYR A 212 11.30 6.47 16.40
N SER A 213 11.61 7.14 15.28
CA SER A 213 11.35 6.60 13.94
C SER A 213 12.39 5.59 13.54
N GLU A 214 13.60 5.63 14.08
CA GLU A 214 14.76 4.87 13.60
C GLU A 214 14.99 3.49 14.23
N SER A 215 15.92 2.76 13.58
CA SER A 215 16.45 1.49 14.03
C SER A 215 17.07 1.60 15.43
N PHE A 216 16.98 0.51 16.19
CA PHE A 216 17.41 0.44 17.58
C PHE A 216 18.88 0.86 17.78
N GLU A 217 19.73 0.65 16.77
CA GLU A 217 21.16 0.94 16.83
C GLU A 217 21.47 2.43 17.04
N ILE A 218 20.70 3.34 16.44
CA ILE A 218 20.97 4.79 16.56
C ILE A 218 20.66 5.29 17.96
N ARG A 219 19.52 4.89 18.54
CA ARG A 219 19.19 5.25 19.92
C ARG A 219 20.21 4.72 20.91
N VAL A 220 20.68 3.49 20.69
CA VAL A 220 21.75 2.90 21.51
C VAL A 220 23.04 3.70 21.40
N LYS A 221 23.46 4.12 20.19
CA LYS A 221 24.65 4.99 20.01
C LYS A 221 24.51 6.31 20.76
N VAL A 222 23.37 7.00 20.60
CA VAL A 222 23.11 8.25 21.31
C VAL A 222 23.12 8.02 22.83
N CYS A 223 22.50 6.94 23.33
CA CYS A 223 22.54 6.61 24.75
C CYS A 223 23.95 6.27 25.25
N GLN A 224 24.78 5.59 24.45
CA GLN A 224 26.19 5.30 24.77
C GLN A 224 27.02 6.58 24.87
N GLU A 225 26.83 7.55 23.97
CA GLU A 225 27.46 8.88 24.04
C GLU A 225 27.06 9.64 25.31
N LEU A 226 25.83 9.41 25.78
CA LEU A 226 25.34 9.91 27.07
C LEU A 226 25.87 9.11 28.28
N LYS A 227 26.83 8.21 28.07
CA LYS A 227 27.49 7.35 29.07
C LYS A 227 26.55 6.40 29.80
N TRP A 228 25.65 5.78 29.04
CA TRP A 228 24.77 4.74 29.55
C TRP A 228 25.29 3.33 29.23
N ASP A 229 25.42 2.49 30.28
CA ASP A 229 25.74 1.06 30.17
C ASP A 229 24.45 0.23 30.24
N GLY A 230 23.90 -0.12 29.08
CA GLY A 230 22.66 -0.92 28.97
C GLY A 230 22.78 -2.40 29.30
N MET A 231 23.90 -2.87 29.89
CA MET A 231 24.23 -4.29 29.94
C MET A 231 23.62 -5.12 31.09
N ASN A 232 22.86 -4.53 32.03
CA ASN A 232 22.47 -5.23 33.26
C ASN A 232 20.98 -5.55 33.47
N SER A 233 20.11 -5.38 32.47
CA SER A 233 18.69 -5.79 32.60
C SER A 233 18.33 -6.91 31.62
N SER A 234 18.06 -8.10 32.14
CA SER A 234 17.56 -9.26 31.38
C SER A 234 16.10 -9.11 30.89
N ASP A 235 15.42 -8.02 31.25
CA ASP A 235 14.03 -7.73 30.86
C ASP A 235 13.97 -6.66 29.75
N ASP A 236 13.73 -7.09 28.51
CA ASP A 236 13.62 -6.25 27.30
C ASP A 236 12.58 -5.11 27.44
N ILE A 237 11.53 -5.34 28.25
CA ILE A 237 10.45 -4.36 28.50
C ILE A 237 10.90 -3.20 29.41
N ASN A 238 11.78 -3.48 30.39
CA ASN A 238 12.31 -2.47 31.31
C ASN A 238 13.40 -1.62 30.62
N PHE A 239 14.19 -2.25 29.75
CA PHE A 239 15.24 -1.60 28.96
C PHE A 239 14.72 -0.40 28.15
N ARG A 240 13.73 -0.64 27.27
CA ARG A 240 13.23 0.41 26.37
C ARG A 240 12.48 1.53 27.10
N SER A 241 11.86 1.20 28.25
CA SER A 241 11.22 2.20 29.10
C SER A 241 12.27 3.16 29.68
N HIS A 242 13.39 2.61 30.15
CA HIS A 242 14.48 3.40 30.72
C HIS A 242 15.22 4.24 29.67
N GLU A 243 15.45 3.69 28.48
CA GLU A 243 15.97 4.40 27.30
C GLU A 243 15.16 5.67 26.99
N TRP A 244 13.82 5.57 26.98
CA TRP A 244 12.92 6.72 26.81
C TRP A 244 13.15 7.80 27.87
N PHE A 245 13.23 7.42 29.15
CA PHE A 245 13.48 8.38 30.22
C PHE A 245 14.84 9.07 30.07
N VAL A 246 15.88 8.33 29.65
CA VAL A 246 17.23 8.90 29.42
C VAL A 246 17.19 9.94 28.30
N LEU A 247 16.61 9.61 27.15
CA LEU A 247 16.53 10.52 26.00
C LEU A 247 15.68 11.76 26.29
N VAL A 248 14.53 11.59 26.95
CA VAL A 248 13.69 12.72 27.37
C VAL A 248 14.42 13.61 28.36
N ASN A 249 15.04 13.04 29.40
CA ASN A 249 15.80 13.81 30.39
C ASN A 249 16.98 14.55 29.77
N TRP A 250 17.67 13.94 28.81
CA TRP A 250 18.74 14.60 28.06
C TRP A 250 18.24 15.84 27.32
N LEU A 251 17.11 15.74 26.60
CA LEU A 251 16.53 16.89 25.88
C LEU A 251 16.01 17.98 26.83
N VAL A 252 15.39 17.60 27.95
CA VAL A 252 14.94 18.53 28.99
C VAL A 252 16.12 19.33 29.53
N ASN A 253 17.23 18.66 29.83
CA ASN A 253 18.45 19.27 30.36
C ASN A 253 19.27 20.03 29.30
N SER A 254 18.97 19.84 28.01
CA SER A 254 19.64 20.52 26.89
C SER A 254 18.91 21.77 26.41
N SER A 255 17.91 22.23 27.15
CA SER A 255 17.04 23.37 26.78
C SER A 255 17.76 24.71 26.60
N THR A 256 18.95 24.88 27.21
CA THR A 256 19.81 26.07 27.09
C THR A 256 20.93 25.95 26.06
N THR A 257 21.09 24.78 25.42
CA THR A 257 22.15 24.50 24.44
C THR A 257 21.76 25.05 23.06
N ASN A 258 22.73 25.34 22.19
CA ASN A 258 22.46 25.66 20.80
C ASN A 258 21.76 24.47 20.11
N TYR A 259 20.50 24.65 19.71
CA TYR A 259 19.69 23.60 19.09
C TYR A 259 20.33 23.06 17.81
N ALA A 260 21.02 23.89 17.02
CA ALA A 260 21.70 23.43 15.80
C ALA A 260 22.71 22.32 16.09
N THR A 261 23.49 22.47 17.17
CA THR A 261 24.48 21.46 17.59
C THR A 261 23.81 20.15 18.02
N LEU A 262 22.63 20.20 18.65
CA LEU A 262 21.91 18.99 19.05
C LEU A 262 21.37 18.23 17.82
N TYR A 263 20.82 18.94 16.84
CA TYR A 263 20.37 18.34 15.58
C TYR A 263 21.57 17.77 14.81
N GLU A 264 22.69 18.49 14.74
CA GLU A 264 23.93 18.01 14.10
C GLU A 264 24.47 16.73 14.75
N ASN A 265 24.47 16.64 16.09
CA ASN A 265 24.92 15.44 16.80
C ASN A 265 24.07 14.22 16.44
N VAL A 266 22.74 14.39 16.38
CA VAL A 266 21.82 13.31 16.00
C VAL A 266 22.02 12.90 14.54
N ILE A 267 22.23 13.87 13.64
CA ILE A 267 22.57 13.58 12.25
C ILE A 267 23.91 12.86 12.14
N GLN A 268 24.92 13.23 12.94
CA GLN A 268 26.24 12.59 12.90
C GLN A 268 26.26 11.16 13.44
N ALA A 269 25.31 10.79 14.32
CA ALA A 269 25.15 9.42 14.82
C ALA A 269 24.80 8.40 13.71
N HIS A 270 24.30 8.88 12.57
CA HIS A 270 23.94 8.10 11.39
C HIS A 270 25.13 7.76 10.50
N GLN A 271 24.96 6.68 9.73
CA GLN A 271 25.90 6.34 8.65
C GLN A 271 25.91 7.46 7.61
N ILE A 272 27.05 7.66 6.94
CA ILE A 272 27.26 8.81 6.03
C ILE A 272 26.20 8.85 4.92
N GLU A 273 25.80 7.67 4.46
CA GLU A 273 24.81 7.41 3.42
C GLU A 273 23.39 7.85 3.84
N GLU A 274 23.07 7.76 5.13
CA GLU A 274 21.74 8.05 5.69
C GLU A 274 21.59 9.52 6.14
N ARG A 275 22.69 10.25 6.36
CA ARG A 275 22.65 11.61 6.94
C ARG A 275 21.78 12.57 6.16
N ARG A 276 21.76 12.44 4.83
CA ARG A 276 20.97 13.31 3.96
C ARG A 276 19.47 13.11 4.20
N SER A 277 19.00 11.87 4.18
CA SER A 277 17.59 11.56 4.33
C SER A 277 17.08 11.88 5.75
N VAL A 278 17.89 11.64 6.79
CA VAL A 278 17.59 12.08 8.17
C VAL A 278 17.46 13.59 8.27
N THR A 279 18.38 14.33 7.63
CA THR A 279 18.34 15.79 7.64
C THR A 279 17.08 16.31 6.95
N GLU A 280 16.72 15.74 5.79
CA GLU A 280 15.49 16.07 5.06
C GLU A 280 14.24 15.77 5.91
N TYR A 281 14.21 14.64 6.62
CA TYR A 281 13.10 14.30 7.53
C TYR A 281 13.00 15.26 8.73
N LEU A 282 14.12 15.61 9.36
CA LEU A 282 14.12 16.60 10.46
C LEU A 282 13.59 17.96 9.99
N LEU A 283 13.97 18.37 8.78
CA LEU A 283 13.47 19.59 8.16
C LEU A 283 11.97 19.52 7.89
N ASP A 284 11.45 18.39 7.42
CA ASP A 284 10.00 18.18 7.27
C ASP A 284 9.27 18.22 8.62
N CYS A 285 9.83 17.63 9.67
CA CYS A 285 9.27 17.71 11.01
C CYS A 285 9.28 19.15 11.55
N ILE A 286 10.37 19.88 11.34
CA ILE A 286 10.48 21.30 11.69
C ILE A 286 9.48 22.14 10.88
N GLU A 287 9.32 21.87 9.58
CA GLU A 287 8.34 22.55 8.73
C GLU A 287 6.92 22.34 9.26
N ALA A 288 6.53 21.09 9.50
CA ALA A 288 5.22 20.75 10.06
C ALA A 288 4.99 21.46 11.39
N PHE A 289 6.03 21.51 12.23
CA PHE A 289 6.01 22.17 13.53
C PHE A 289 5.86 23.70 13.44
N MET A 290 6.42 24.31 12.40
CA MET A 290 6.31 25.75 12.09
C MET A 290 5.09 26.10 11.24
N GLY A 291 4.38 25.11 10.71
CA GLY A 291 3.26 25.29 9.81
C GLY A 291 2.10 26.03 10.48
N ASN A 292 1.41 26.89 9.71
CA ASN A 292 0.17 27.52 10.18
C ASN A 292 -0.95 26.47 10.22
N ILE A 293 -1.17 25.89 11.39
CA ILE A 293 -2.19 24.86 11.65
C ILE A 293 -3.59 25.35 11.25
N ALA A 294 -3.92 26.61 11.55
CA ALA A 294 -5.23 27.17 11.24
C ALA A 294 -5.47 27.30 9.73
N GLN A 295 -4.47 27.81 9.00
CA GLN A 295 -4.55 27.88 7.54
C GLN A 295 -4.66 26.48 6.93
N LYS A 296 -3.83 25.54 7.38
CA LYS A 296 -3.88 24.17 6.87
C LYS A 296 -5.21 23.48 7.17
N GLY A 297 -5.73 23.65 8.38
CA GLY A 297 -7.04 23.14 8.79
C GLY A 297 -8.16 23.72 7.92
N TYR A 298 -8.12 25.02 7.62
CA TYR A 298 -9.04 25.66 6.68
C TYR A 298 -8.93 25.09 5.26
N GLU A 299 -7.72 24.91 4.73
CA GLU A 299 -7.49 24.32 3.40
C GLU A 299 -8.11 22.92 3.30
N VAL A 300 -7.87 22.07 4.30
CA VAL A 300 -8.41 20.70 4.36
C VAL A 300 -9.93 20.72 4.58
N ALA A 301 -10.46 21.60 5.44
CA ALA A 301 -11.88 21.74 5.67
C ALA A 301 -12.62 22.24 4.42
N SER A 302 -11.99 23.12 3.64
CA SER A 302 -12.52 23.61 2.37
C SER A 302 -12.68 22.48 1.36
N TYR A 303 -11.70 21.56 1.27
CA TYR A 303 -11.83 20.36 0.45
C TYR A 303 -13.05 19.52 0.85
N PHE A 304 -13.27 19.34 2.16
CA PHE A 304 -14.43 18.62 2.65
C PHE A 304 -15.75 19.39 2.59
N ASN A 305 -15.76 20.65 2.14
CA ASN A 305 -16.89 21.57 2.19
C ASN A 305 -17.45 21.74 3.63
N LEU A 306 -16.55 21.94 4.60
CA LEU A 306 -16.85 22.07 6.03
C LEU A 306 -16.47 23.45 6.60
N ILE A 307 -16.44 24.48 5.75
CA ILE A 307 -16.02 25.83 6.15
C ILE A 307 -16.93 26.36 7.25
N ILE A 308 -16.37 26.61 8.43
CA ILE A 308 -17.11 27.15 9.56
C ILE A 308 -17.12 28.68 9.43
N SER A 309 -18.30 29.28 9.25
CA SER A 309 -18.49 30.73 9.07
C SER A 309 -18.04 31.58 10.26
N SER A 310 -17.74 30.97 11.42
CA SER A 310 -17.25 31.66 12.62
C SER A 310 -15.75 31.91 12.65
N PHE A 311 -14.97 31.26 11.77
CA PHE A 311 -13.55 31.57 11.58
C PHE A 311 -13.38 32.57 10.44
N ASN A 312 -13.77 33.82 10.68
CA ASN A 312 -13.26 34.95 9.89
C ASN A 312 -11.77 35.12 10.22
N VAL A 313 -10.92 34.22 9.73
CA VAL A 313 -9.50 34.57 9.56
C VAL A 313 -9.48 35.45 8.31
N PRO A 314 -9.12 36.74 8.42
CA PRO A 314 -9.06 37.61 7.25
C PRO A 314 -8.08 36.99 6.26
N VAL A 315 -8.55 36.59 5.08
CA VAL A 315 -7.73 36.08 3.95
C VAL A 315 -6.91 37.22 3.32
N GLY A 316 -6.63 38.30 4.04
CA GLY A 316 -6.04 39.48 3.45
C GLY A 316 -5.64 40.52 4.46
N THR A 317 -4.67 40.23 5.31
CA THR A 317 -3.61 41.18 5.69
C THR A 317 -2.59 40.40 6.51
N LEU A 318 -1.33 40.45 6.07
CA LEU A 318 -0.19 40.26 6.96
C LEU A 318 -0.39 41.24 8.12
N ILE A 319 -0.95 40.76 9.23
CA ILE A 319 -0.86 41.48 10.49
C ILE A 319 0.63 41.36 10.83
N GLU A 320 1.37 42.45 10.65
CA GLU A 320 2.60 42.68 11.39
C GLU A 320 2.26 42.42 12.86
N THR A 321 2.62 41.23 13.34
CA THR A 321 2.47 40.88 14.74
C THR A 321 3.34 41.85 15.51
N ASP A 322 2.70 42.75 16.27
CA ASP A 322 3.34 43.63 17.24
C ASP A 322 4.40 42.82 18.03
N GLU A 323 5.66 43.23 17.93
CA GLU A 323 6.89 42.53 18.38
C GLU A 323 7.00 42.35 19.91
N LYS A 324 5.90 42.32 20.68
CA LYS A 324 5.94 42.36 22.15
C LYS A 324 5.08 41.31 22.86
N SER A 325 4.96 40.11 22.29
CA SER A 325 4.56 38.93 23.06
C SER A 325 5.80 38.06 23.34
N ASN A 326 6.08 37.81 24.63
CA ASN A 326 7.21 37.01 25.10
C ASN A 326 7.16 35.53 24.65
N ALA A 327 6.07 35.09 23.98
CA ALA A 327 5.97 33.79 23.33
C ALA A 327 6.85 33.68 22.07
N SER A 328 7.14 34.81 21.41
CA SER A 328 7.95 34.88 20.20
C SER A 328 9.42 34.48 20.38
N VAL A 329 9.98 34.63 21.59
CA VAL A 329 11.42 34.43 21.84
C VAL A 329 11.87 32.97 21.67
N ASN A 330 11.01 31.98 21.97
CA ASN A 330 11.38 30.56 21.88
C ASN A 330 11.29 29.96 20.45
N LEU A 331 10.59 30.59 19.52
CA LEU A 331 10.42 30.11 18.14
C LEU A 331 11.27 30.87 17.11
N GLN A 332 11.82 32.04 17.47
CA GLN A 332 12.73 32.83 16.62
C GLN A 332 13.99 32.07 16.17
N HIS A 333 14.39 31.03 16.91
CA HIS A 333 15.55 30.21 16.59
C HIS A 333 15.29 29.14 15.51
N ILE A 334 14.04 28.76 15.26
CA ILE A 334 13.71 27.66 14.33
C ILE A 334 13.88 28.03 12.86
N PRO A 335 13.47 29.22 12.37
CA PRO A 335 13.77 29.63 10.99
C PRO A 335 15.28 29.70 10.72
N ARG A 336 16.06 30.14 11.72
CA ARG A 336 17.53 30.12 11.66
C ARG A 336 18.07 28.68 11.62
N LEU A 337 17.54 27.79 12.46
CA LEU A 337 17.87 26.36 12.46
C LEU A 337 17.59 25.71 11.10
N ALA A 338 16.41 25.94 10.52
CA ALA A 338 16.04 25.44 9.20
C ALA A 338 16.96 25.99 8.10
N SER A 339 17.32 27.28 8.16
CA SER A 339 18.27 27.89 7.22
C SER A 339 19.71 27.39 7.35
N VAL A 340 20.12 27.00 8.56
CA VAL A 340 21.43 26.39 8.84
C VAL A 340 21.47 24.94 8.34
N LEU A 341 20.38 24.19 8.55
CA LEU A 341 20.25 22.79 8.12
C LEU A 341 20.01 22.64 6.61
N ASN A 342 19.39 23.62 5.93
CA ASN A 342 19.19 23.60 4.47
C ASN A 342 19.24 24.99 3.82
N PRO A 343 20.44 25.48 3.47
CA PRO A 343 20.61 26.81 2.89
C PRO A 343 20.20 26.93 1.40
N LYS A 344 19.75 25.85 0.73
CA LYS A 344 19.67 25.81 -0.75
C LYS A 344 18.36 25.32 -1.39
N GLN A 345 17.33 24.92 -0.65
CA GLN A 345 16.05 24.51 -1.26
C GLN A 345 14.83 25.16 -0.60
N PRO A 346 13.86 25.67 -1.38
CA PRO A 346 12.57 26.08 -0.83
C PRO A 346 11.81 24.85 -0.36
N ILE A 347 11.20 25.00 0.82
CA ILE A 347 10.59 23.93 1.63
C ILE A 347 9.27 23.37 1.05
N LYS A 348 8.75 23.87 -0.07
CA LYS A 348 7.50 23.38 -0.68
C LYS A 348 7.58 23.38 -2.22
N PHE A 349 7.72 22.19 -2.81
CA PHE A 349 7.36 21.97 -4.20
C PHE A 349 6.00 21.25 -4.24
N SER A 350 4.89 21.95 -4.45
CA SER A 350 3.61 21.27 -4.66
C SER A 350 3.60 20.68 -6.07
N PHE A 351 3.84 19.38 -6.20
CA PHE A 351 3.84 18.70 -7.52
C PHE A 351 2.51 18.83 -8.26
N THR A 352 1.42 19.14 -7.56
CA THR A 352 0.09 19.35 -8.16
C THR A 352 -0.17 20.80 -8.62
N HIS A 353 0.76 21.75 -8.46
CA HIS A 353 0.48 23.18 -8.67
C HIS A 353 -0.06 23.50 -10.08
N ASN A 354 0.45 22.82 -11.09
CA ASN A 354 0.09 23.03 -12.50
C ASN A 354 -0.90 21.98 -13.04
N TRP A 355 -1.41 21.10 -12.19
CA TRP A 355 -2.31 20.03 -12.63
C TRP A 355 -3.74 20.55 -12.82
N PRO A 356 -4.49 20.01 -13.80
CA PRO A 356 -5.92 20.24 -13.90
C PRO A 356 -6.65 19.83 -12.62
N THR A 357 -7.68 20.57 -12.23
CA THR A 357 -8.44 20.31 -10.99
C THR A 357 -8.99 18.89 -10.93
N GLU A 358 -9.52 18.36 -12.04
CA GLU A 358 -10.02 16.97 -12.10
C GLU A 358 -8.90 15.94 -11.79
N LEU A 359 -7.65 16.21 -12.20
CA LEU A 359 -6.52 15.33 -11.91
C LEU A 359 -6.09 15.43 -10.44
N VAL A 360 -6.13 16.64 -9.86
CA VAL A 360 -5.90 16.83 -8.42
C VAL A 360 -6.96 16.07 -7.62
N GLU A 361 -8.23 16.16 -8.01
CA GLU A 361 -9.33 15.40 -7.39
C GLU A 361 -9.13 13.89 -7.52
N LEU A 362 -8.68 13.41 -8.68
CA LEU A 362 -8.37 11.99 -8.91
C LEU A 362 -7.30 11.49 -7.93
N TYR A 363 -6.23 12.26 -7.72
CA TYR A 363 -5.21 11.98 -6.70
C TYR A 363 -5.78 12.03 -5.27
N ARG A 364 -6.51 13.10 -4.94
CA ARG A 364 -7.15 13.26 -3.62
C ARG A 364 -8.18 12.17 -3.33
N ASN A 365 -8.81 11.57 -4.34
CA ASN A 365 -9.75 10.46 -4.18
C ASN A 365 -9.07 9.07 -4.19
N ALA A 366 -7.73 9.02 -4.00
CA ALA A 366 -6.94 7.79 -3.97
C ALA A 366 -7.07 6.92 -5.23
N LYS A 367 -7.36 7.53 -6.38
CA LYS A 367 -7.43 6.86 -7.69
C LYS A 367 -6.12 6.97 -8.49
N LEU A 368 -5.14 7.73 -7.99
CA LEU A 368 -3.75 7.76 -8.48
C LEU A 368 -2.81 7.43 -7.33
N SER A 369 -1.95 6.43 -7.53
CA SER A 369 -1.03 5.94 -6.51
C SER A 369 0.06 6.97 -6.22
N PRO A 370 0.29 7.36 -4.94
CA PRO A 370 1.41 8.24 -4.58
C PRO A 370 2.79 7.68 -4.94
N VAL A 371 2.93 6.35 -4.99
CA VAL A 371 4.21 5.68 -5.33
C VAL A 371 4.68 6.05 -6.74
N ILE A 372 3.74 6.22 -7.69
CA ILE A 372 4.05 6.63 -9.07
C ILE A 372 4.64 8.05 -9.07
N ILE A 373 4.11 8.93 -8.23
CA ILE A 373 4.59 10.32 -8.10
C ILE A 373 5.97 10.35 -7.43
N ASP A 374 6.16 9.54 -6.38
CA ASP A 374 7.45 9.41 -5.68
C ASP A 374 8.57 9.00 -6.65
N ILE A 375 8.31 8.03 -7.53
CA ILE A 375 9.28 7.56 -8.53
C ILE A 375 9.60 8.66 -9.54
N LEU A 376 8.59 9.41 -9.98
CA LEU A 376 8.77 10.46 -10.98
C LEU A 376 9.54 11.68 -10.45
N HIS A 377 9.35 12.04 -9.17
CA HIS A 377 9.87 13.31 -8.62
C HIS A 377 11.05 13.16 -7.66
N HIS A 378 11.25 12.01 -7.00
CA HIS A 378 12.14 11.91 -5.84
C HIS A 378 13.20 10.81 -5.94
N SER A 379 13.29 10.05 -7.05
CA SER A 379 14.25 8.96 -7.25
C SER A 379 14.34 7.99 -6.05
N ILE A 380 13.20 7.71 -5.42
CA ILE A 380 13.13 6.91 -4.18
C ILE A 380 13.26 5.43 -4.51
N ARG A 381 14.07 4.70 -3.73
CA ARG A 381 14.19 3.24 -3.80
C ARG A 381 12.98 2.49 -3.24
N LYS A 382 11.82 2.63 -3.88
CA LYS A 382 10.63 1.84 -3.50
C LYS A 382 10.44 0.64 -4.42
N ALA A 383 10.60 -0.53 -3.83
CA ALA A 383 10.37 -1.79 -4.52
C ALA A 383 8.89 -2.13 -4.55
N PHE A 384 8.33 -2.15 -5.75
CA PHE A 384 7.06 -2.81 -6.00
C PHE A 384 7.21 -4.32 -5.74
N PRO A 385 6.17 -5.00 -5.24
CA PRO A 385 6.09 -6.47 -5.30
C PRO A 385 6.37 -6.99 -6.72
N SER A 386 7.06 -8.12 -6.90
CA SER A 386 7.38 -8.71 -8.24
C SER A 386 6.20 -8.76 -9.19
N VAL A 387 5.02 -8.98 -8.63
CA VAL A 387 3.73 -9.04 -9.31
C VAL A 387 3.37 -7.75 -10.06
N HIS A 388 4.00 -6.62 -9.74
CA HIS A 388 3.82 -5.35 -10.44
C HIS A 388 4.53 -5.29 -11.77
N ALA A 389 5.49 -6.19 -12.04
CA ALA A 389 6.09 -6.29 -13.37
C ALA A 389 5.01 -6.56 -14.44
N TYR A 390 3.90 -7.21 -14.05
CA TYR A 390 2.80 -7.49 -14.96
C TYR A 390 2.00 -6.25 -15.40
N SER A 391 2.11 -5.11 -14.71
CA SER A 391 1.38 -3.88 -15.08
C SER A 391 2.30 -2.73 -15.51
N ILE A 392 3.57 -3.03 -15.82
CA ILE A 392 4.57 -2.02 -16.14
C ILE A 392 4.22 -1.19 -17.39
N ASP A 393 3.68 -1.81 -18.45
CA ASP A 393 3.32 -1.06 -19.66
C ASP A 393 2.16 -0.09 -19.42
N LEU A 394 1.25 -0.42 -18.50
CA LEU A 394 0.17 0.49 -18.09
C LEU A 394 0.71 1.63 -17.22
N ARG A 395 1.60 1.33 -16.27
CA ARG A 395 2.31 2.38 -15.50
C ARG A 395 3.14 3.28 -16.38
N LEU A 396 3.76 2.74 -17.43
CA LEU A 396 4.49 3.52 -18.42
C LEU A 396 3.59 4.58 -19.05
N ILE A 397 2.35 4.25 -19.39
CA ILE A 397 1.37 5.23 -19.89
C ILE A 397 1.11 6.31 -18.83
N VAL A 398 0.93 5.94 -17.56
CA VAL A 398 0.76 6.91 -16.45
C VAL A 398 1.95 7.87 -16.37
N TYR A 399 3.19 7.35 -16.35
CA TYR A 399 4.39 8.20 -16.31
C TYR A 399 4.48 9.14 -17.51
N ARG A 400 4.15 8.65 -18.71
CA ARG A 400 4.19 9.46 -19.93
C ARG A 400 3.14 10.57 -19.93
N ILE A 401 1.94 10.32 -19.37
CA ILE A 401 0.90 11.35 -19.19
C ILE A 401 1.40 12.42 -18.21
N LEU A 402 1.90 12.02 -17.04
CA LEU A 402 2.42 12.97 -16.04
C LEU A 402 3.60 13.78 -16.58
N TYR A 403 4.54 13.13 -17.28
CA TYR A 403 5.64 13.82 -17.95
C TYR A 403 5.11 14.85 -18.95
N GLY A 404 4.15 14.47 -19.80
CA GLY A 404 3.57 15.39 -20.79
C GLY A 404 2.93 16.64 -20.15
N LEU A 405 2.28 16.48 -19.00
CA LEU A 405 1.70 17.59 -18.24
C LEU A 405 2.77 18.52 -17.65
N GLU A 406 3.79 17.94 -17.01
CA GLU A 406 4.89 18.69 -16.39
C GLU A 406 5.75 19.41 -17.45
N ASP A 407 6.03 18.75 -18.58
CA ASP A 407 6.75 19.33 -19.72
C ASP A 407 5.98 20.51 -20.32
N SER A 408 4.65 20.37 -20.47
CA SER A 408 3.78 21.47 -20.92
C SER A 408 3.76 22.65 -19.94
N ALA A 409 4.00 22.41 -18.66
CA ALA A 409 4.12 23.43 -17.63
C ALA A 409 5.56 23.99 -17.48
N GLY A 410 6.52 23.50 -18.27
CA GLY A 410 7.92 23.92 -18.24
C GLY A 410 8.75 23.27 -17.11
N VAL A 411 8.23 22.25 -16.45
CA VAL A 411 8.95 21.46 -15.43
C VAL A 411 9.73 20.35 -16.13
N LYS A 412 11.07 20.39 -16.00
CA LYS A 412 11.95 19.37 -16.58
C LYS A 412 12.11 18.20 -15.62
N LEU A 413 11.48 17.08 -15.96
CA LEU A 413 11.66 15.80 -15.27
C LEU A 413 12.78 14.97 -15.92
N ASP A 414 13.41 14.10 -15.12
CA ASP A 414 14.37 13.12 -15.65
C ASP A 414 13.61 12.08 -16.50
N PRO A 415 13.96 11.90 -17.78
CA PRO A 415 13.35 10.86 -18.62
C PRO A 415 13.77 9.44 -18.23
N ASN A 416 14.80 9.26 -17.41
CA ASN A 416 15.21 7.94 -16.95
C ASN A 416 14.76 7.72 -15.51
N ILE A 417 13.76 6.85 -15.34
CA ILE A 417 13.26 6.46 -14.02
C ILE A 417 13.68 5.03 -13.72
N ILE A 418 13.84 4.72 -12.44
CA ILE A 418 14.17 3.38 -11.97
C ILE A 418 13.02 2.89 -11.10
N GLU A 419 12.36 1.82 -11.51
CA GLU A 419 11.46 1.06 -10.64
C GLU A 419 12.26 -0.04 -9.95
N TYR A 420 11.92 -0.34 -8.71
CA TYR A 420 12.47 -1.49 -7.99
C TYR A 420 11.40 -2.59 -7.93
N SER A 421 11.81 -3.86 -8.04
CA SER A 421 10.89 -5.00 -8.05
C SER A 421 11.43 -6.19 -7.26
N TRP A 422 10.62 -6.79 -6.38
CA TRP A 422 11.02 -7.95 -5.58
C TRP A 422 10.94 -9.27 -6.38
N LEU A 423 11.91 -9.55 -7.26
CA LEU A 423 11.90 -10.78 -8.07
C LEU A 423 12.23 -12.06 -7.27
N ASN A 424 13.01 -12.00 -6.19
CA ASN A 424 13.38 -13.17 -5.37
C ASN A 424 13.65 -12.77 -3.91
N ASN A 425 12.60 -12.56 -3.11
CA ASN A 425 12.49 -12.41 -1.65
C ASN A 425 13.54 -11.62 -0.81
N ASN A 426 14.75 -11.30 -1.29
CA ASN A 426 15.84 -10.75 -0.48
C ASN A 426 16.59 -9.59 -1.15
N VAL A 427 16.52 -9.40 -2.47
CA VAL A 427 17.16 -8.24 -3.15
C VAL A 427 16.20 -7.65 -4.19
N PRO A 428 15.90 -6.33 -4.14
CA PRO A 428 15.11 -5.67 -5.15
C PRO A 428 15.90 -5.59 -6.47
N THR A 429 15.25 -5.94 -7.57
CA THR A 429 15.81 -5.82 -8.92
C THR A 429 15.44 -4.45 -9.48
N GLU A 430 16.43 -3.76 -10.05
CA GLU A 430 16.23 -2.48 -10.72
C GLU A 430 15.67 -2.69 -12.13
N ILE A 431 14.62 -1.94 -12.46
CA ILE A 431 14.00 -1.88 -13.78
C ILE A 431 14.16 -0.44 -14.26
N SER A 432 15.15 -0.23 -15.13
CA SER A 432 15.36 1.07 -15.77
C SER A 432 14.34 1.27 -16.88
N LEU A 433 13.61 2.39 -16.81
CA LEU A 433 12.63 2.79 -17.81
C LEU A 433 13.01 4.16 -18.37
N THR A 434 12.99 4.27 -19.69
CA THR A 434 13.08 5.56 -20.37
C THR A 434 11.69 6.01 -20.80
N ILE A 435 11.25 7.15 -20.28
CA ILE A 435 9.93 7.73 -20.53
C ILE A 435 10.00 8.90 -21.49
N SER A 436 8.94 9.09 -22.27
CA SER A 436 8.76 10.22 -23.19
C SER A 436 7.37 10.83 -23.02
N PRO A 437 7.22 12.16 -23.12
CA PRO A 437 5.94 12.82 -22.91
C PRO A 437 4.85 12.25 -23.84
N LEU A 438 3.69 11.93 -23.28
CA LEU A 438 2.47 11.67 -24.04
C LEU A 438 1.63 12.94 -24.04
N LEU A 439 1.65 13.66 -25.17
CA LEU A 439 0.83 14.85 -25.36
C LEU A 439 -0.59 14.43 -25.73
N ILE A 440 -1.56 14.86 -24.94
CA ILE A 440 -2.98 14.54 -25.13
C ILE A 440 -3.62 15.65 -25.96
N ASP A 441 -4.11 15.28 -27.15
CA ASP A 441 -4.99 16.14 -27.95
C ASP A 441 -6.42 16.01 -27.40
N ALA A 442 -7.01 17.13 -26.99
CA ALA A 442 -8.36 17.18 -26.45
C ALA A 442 -9.43 16.69 -27.44
N ASN A 443 -9.12 16.64 -28.74
CA ASN A 443 -10.03 16.15 -29.79
C ASN A 443 -10.13 14.62 -29.85
N ASN A 444 -9.11 13.91 -29.37
CA ASN A 444 -9.14 12.45 -29.37
C ASN A 444 -9.95 11.94 -28.18
N SER A 445 -10.69 10.84 -28.39
CA SER A 445 -11.35 10.15 -27.29
C SER A 445 -10.36 9.40 -26.41
N ALA A 446 -10.68 9.25 -25.12
CA ALA A 446 -9.89 8.43 -24.20
C ALA A 446 -9.72 6.99 -24.72
N ASP A 447 -10.77 6.46 -25.37
CA ASP A 447 -10.78 5.12 -25.97
C ASP A 447 -9.81 5.02 -27.17
N GLU A 448 -9.74 6.02 -28.05
CA GLU A 448 -8.77 6.06 -29.15
C GLU A 448 -7.33 6.19 -28.65
N ILE A 449 -7.10 7.02 -27.64
CA ILE A 449 -5.77 7.20 -27.05
C ILE A 449 -5.30 5.87 -26.47
N ILE A 450 -6.09 5.22 -25.61
CA ILE A 450 -5.68 3.95 -25.00
C ILE A 450 -5.54 2.85 -26.06
N SER A 451 -6.46 2.78 -27.04
CA SER A 451 -6.36 1.86 -28.18
C SER A 451 -5.04 2.03 -28.93
N SER A 452 -4.59 3.26 -29.17
CA SER A 452 -3.31 3.51 -29.85
C SER A 452 -2.09 3.10 -29.02
N GLN A 453 -2.16 3.19 -27.69
CA GLN A 453 -1.04 2.81 -26.82
C GLN A 453 -0.91 1.29 -26.67
N ILE A 454 -2.02 0.59 -26.45
CA ILE A 454 -2.00 -0.87 -26.17
C ILE A 454 -2.56 -1.73 -27.31
N ASN A 455 -2.69 -1.15 -28.50
CA ASN A 455 -3.24 -1.75 -29.73
C ASN A 455 -4.57 -2.47 -29.54
N ILE A 456 -5.46 -2.00 -28.66
CA ILE A 456 -6.75 -2.67 -28.44
C ILE A 456 -7.71 -2.41 -29.60
N PRO A 457 -8.38 -3.42 -30.17
CA PRO A 457 -9.45 -3.20 -31.13
C PRO A 457 -10.63 -2.48 -30.44
N LEU A 458 -11.01 -1.32 -30.98
CA LEU A 458 -12.17 -0.59 -30.50
C LEU A 458 -13.47 -1.30 -30.90
N SER A 459 -14.33 -1.56 -29.91
CA SER A 459 -15.69 -2.02 -30.16
C SER A 459 -16.57 -0.83 -30.56
N GLN A 460 -17.42 -1.00 -31.57
CA GLN A 460 -18.42 0.01 -31.96
C GLN A 460 -19.58 0.11 -30.98
N HIS A 461 -19.74 -0.89 -30.10
CA HIS A 461 -20.83 -0.95 -29.13
C HIS A 461 -20.31 -1.14 -27.72
N THR A 462 -20.95 -0.44 -26.78
CA THR A 462 -20.75 -0.67 -25.35
C THR A 462 -21.14 -2.11 -25.02
N PRO A 463 -20.21 -2.91 -24.49
CA PRO A 463 -20.52 -4.27 -24.12
C PRO A 463 -21.52 -4.31 -22.95
N SER A 464 -22.32 -5.38 -22.88
CA SER A 464 -23.31 -5.59 -21.83
C SER A 464 -23.03 -6.93 -21.15
N PRO A 465 -22.72 -6.96 -19.84
CA PRO A 465 -22.59 -5.82 -18.93
C PRO A 465 -21.42 -4.89 -19.29
N ASP A 466 -21.50 -3.63 -18.87
CA ASP A 466 -20.52 -2.57 -19.16
C ASP A 466 -19.11 -2.84 -18.61
N TRP A 467 -19.00 -3.57 -17.50
CA TRP A 467 -17.73 -3.92 -16.87
C TRP A 467 -16.98 -5.10 -17.52
N ILE A 468 -17.66 -5.88 -18.38
CA ILE A 468 -17.09 -7.14 -18.91
C ILE A 468 -15.84 -6.88 -19.76
N PHE A 469 -15.79 -5.76 -20.47
CA PHE A 469 -14.71 -5.43 -21.38
C PHE A 469 -13.44 -5.02 -20.64
N SER A 470 -13.57 -4.19 -19.61
CA SER A 470 -12.44 -3.86 -18.72
C SER A 470 -11.82 -5.12 -18.12
N LEU A 471 -12.65 -6.05 -17.62
CA LEU A 471 -12.16 -7.32 -17.09
C LEU A 471 -11.52 -8.21 -18.19
N ALA A 472 -12.09 -8.24 -19.39
CA ALA A 472 -11.56 -9.02 -20.50
C ALA A 472 -10.16 -8.51 -20.94
N ILE A 473 -9.99 -7.19 -21.06
CA ILE A 473 -8.70 -6.57 -21.37
C ILE A 473 -7.68 -6.91 -20.29
N THR A 474 -8.04 -6.78 -19.00
CA THR A 474 -7.15 -7.16 -17.89
C THR A 474 -6.71 -8.62 -17.97
N LEU A 475 -7.65 -9.55 -18.19
CA LEU A 475 -7.35 -10.98 -18.27
C LEU A 475 -6.50 -11.33 -19.50
N ALA A 476 -6.78 -10.71 -20.65
CA ALA A 476 -5.99 -10.91 -21.87
C ALA A 476 -4.56 -10.37 -21.71
N PHE A 477 -4.42 -9.18 -21.10
CA PHE A 477 -3.14 -8.55 -20.81
C PHE A 477 -2.27 -9.45 -19.91
N TRP A 478 -2.84 -9.95 -18.81
CA TRP A 478 -2.17 -10.91 -17.93
C TRP A 478 -1.84 -12.21 -18.66
N TYR A 479 -2.77 -12.76 -19.44
CA TYR A 479 -2.61 -14.08 -20.06
C TYR A 479 -1.48 -14.09 -21.09
N GLN A 480 -1.32 -13.03 -21.88
CA GLN A 480 -0.21 -12.92 -22.82
C GLN A 480 1.15 -12.92 -22.10
N GLN A 481 1.27 -12.15 -21.01
CA GLN A 481 2.50 -12.13 -20.23
C GLN A 481 2.76 -13.47 -19.52
N TYR A 482 1.70 -14.12 -19.04
CA TYR A 482 1.77 -15.44 -18.43
C TYR A 482 2.31 -16.50 -19.41
N LEU A 483 1.85 -16.50 -20.67
CA LEU A 483 2.36 -17.41 -21.71
C LEU A 483 3.85 -17.19 -21.97
N VAL A 484 4.28 -15.93 -22.11
CA VAL A 484 5.70 -15.58 -22.30
C VAL A 484 6.56 -16.06 -21.12
N SER A 485 6.04 -15.98 -19.90
CA SER A 485 6.81 -16.35 -18.69
C SER A 485 6.94 -17.85 -18.45
N THR A 486 6.06 -18.68 -19.03
CA THR A 486 5.96 -20.11 -18.73
C THR A 486 6.52 -21.01 -19.84
N ASP A 487 7.11 -20.43 -20.89
CA ASP A 487 7.55 -21.13 -22.11
C ASP A 487 6.48 -22.10 -22.65
N GLN A 488 5.20 -21.81 -22.38
CA GLN A 488 4.10 -22.60 -22.91
C GLN A 488 3.87 -22.18 -24.36
N ASP A 489 3.71 -23.18 -25.23
CA ASP A 489 3.45 -22.96 -26.65
C ASP A 489 2.29 -21.97 -26.81
N ASN A 490 2.47 -20.93 -27.64
CA ASN A 490 1.52 -19.82 -27.90
C ASN A 490 0.13 -20.28 -28.41
N ARG A 491 -0.11 -21.60 -28.46
CA ARG A 491 -1.34 -22.27 -28.86
C ARG A 491 -2.23 -22.65 -27.67
N CYS A 492 -1.84 -22.35 -26.43
CA CYS A 492 -2.75 -22.51 -25.30
C CYS A 492 -3.85 -21.43 -25.35
N HIS A 493 -5.10 -21.86 -25.56
CA HIS A 493 -6.27 -20.99 -25.46
C HIS A 493 -6.62 -20.71 -23.99
N PHE A 494 -7.14 -19.51 -23.70
CA PHE A 494 -7.53 -19.11 -22.34
C PHE A 494 -8.54 -20.07 -21.70
N GLU A 495 -9.43 -20.68 -22.51
CA GLU A 495 -10.40 -21.69 -22.08
C GLU A 495 -9.77 -22.96 -21.49
N ASN A 496 -8.48 -23.17 -21.70
CA ASN A 496 -7.72 -24.28 -21.12
C ASN A 496 -6.95 -23.87 -19.86
N SER A 497 -6.88 -22.57 -19.51
CA SER A 497 -6.13 -22.09 -18.36
C SER A 497 -6.88 -22.37 -17.05
N PRO A 498 -6.35 -23.21 -16.13
CA PRO A 498 -7.04 -23.54 -14.89
C PRO A 498 -7.17 -22.32 -13.97
N ILE A 499 -6.11 -21.52 -13.83
CA ILE A 499 -6.11 -20.31 -13.02
C ILE A 499 -6.93 -19.19 -13.70
N GLY A 500 -6.81 -19.01 -15.02
CA GLY A 500 -7.56 -18.00 -15.77
C GLY A 500 -9.07 -18.23 -15.70
N LEU A 501 -9.52 -19.47 -15.92
CA LEU A 501 -10.93 -19.85 -15.76
C LEU A 501 -11.42 -19.66 -14.32
N SER A 502 -10.61 -20.02 -13.32
CA SER A 502 -10.98 -19.90 -11.91
C SER A 502 -11.20 -18.45 -11.49
N ILE A 503 -10.32 -17.54 -11.93
CA ILE A 503 -10.46 -16.11 -11.67
C ILE A 503 -11.68 -15.56 -12.40
N ALA A 504 -11.81 -15.85 -13.69
CA ALA A 504 -12.93 -15.36 -14.51
C ALA A 504 -14.29 -15.81 -13.95
N VAL A 505 -14.44 -17.09 -13.56
CA VAL A 505 -15.71 -17.58 -13.01
C VAL A 505 -16.00 -17.03 -11.63
N CYS A 506 -14.99 -16.91 -10.75
CA CYS A 506 -15.18 -16.30 -9.43
C CYS A 506 -15.60 -14.83 -9.55
N ALA A 507 -15.00 -14.08 -10.49
CA ALA A 507 -15.36 -12.70 -10.74
C ALA A 507 -16.78 -12.54 -11.25
N VAL A 508 -17.15 -13.25 -12.32
CA VAL A 508 -18.50 -13.16 -12.89
C VAL A 508 -19.54 -13.61 -11.86
N VAL A 509 -19.34 -14.76 -11.20
CA VAL A 509 -20.33 -15.26 -10.24
C VAL A 509 -20.49 -14.32 -9.03
N ASN A 510 -19.40 -13.74 -8.53
CA ASN A 510 -19.49 -12.88 -7.35
C ASN A 510 -20.30 -11.60 -7.60
N VAL A 511 -20.21 -11.01 -8.81
CA VAL A 511 -21.07 -9.88 -9.22
C VAL A 511 -22.56 -10.19 -9.03
N PHE A 512 -22.98 -11.44 -9.24
CA PHE A 512 -24.37 -11.88 -9.10
C PHE A 512 -24.70 -12.45 -7.71
N ASN A 513 -23.70 -12.91 -6.97
CA ASN A 513 -23.87 -13.36 -5.60
C ASN A 513 -23.99 -12.21 -4.61
N ILE A 514 -23.58 -11.01 -5.01
CA ILE A 514 -23.46 -9.87 -4.10
C ILE A 514 -24.84 -9.29 -3.76
N ASP A 515 -25.48 -9.89 -2.78
CA ASP A 515 -26.38 -9.18 -1.90
C ASP A 515 -25.53 -8.68 -0.73
N PHE A 516 -25.15 -7.41 -0.78
CA PHE A 516 -24.18 -6.78 0.12
C PHE A 516 -24.31 -7.23 1.61
N MET A 517 -23.16 -7.53 2.24
CA MET A 517 -23.00 -7.72 3.70
C MET A 517 -23.70 -8.91 4.37
N SER A 518 -23.99 -9.99 3.64
CA SER A 518 -24.45 -11.22 4.30
C SER A 518 -23.27 -12.09 4.77
N SER A 519 -23.22 -12.38 6.07
CA SER A 519 -22.36 -13.45 6.63
C SER A 519 -22.59 -14.80 5.93
N ASN A 520 -23.77 -14.97 5.32
CA ASN A 520 -24.14 -16.10 4.49
C ASN A 520 -23.24 -16.28 3.26
N LEU A 521 -22.80 -15.21 2.60
CA LEU A 521 -21.93 -15.31 1.41
C LEU A 521 -20.53 -15.83 1.78
N GLN A 522 -19.96 -15.31 2.86
CA GLN A 522 -18.68 -15.77 3.38
C GLN A 522 -18.76 -17.26 3.78
N GLU A 523 -19.82 -17.64 4.49
CA GLU A 523 -20.07 -19.02 4.90
C GLU A 523 -20.28 -19.94 3.69
N HIS A 524 -20.95 -19.47 2.64
CA HIS A 524 -21.10 -20.19 1.38
C HIS A 524 -19.75 -20.48 0.72
N TYR A 525 -18.88 -19.48 0.59
CA TYR A 525 -17.53 -19.68 0.02
C TYR A 525 -16.66 -20.58 0.89
N LYS A 526 -16.72 -20.47 2.23
CA LYS A 526 -16.05 -21.41 3.14
C LYS A 526 -16.50 -22.86 2.94
N ARG A 527 -17.81 -23.10 2.79
CA ARG A 527 -18.36 -24.44 2.51
C ARG A 527 -17.88 -24.99 1.19
N LEU A 528 -17.84 -24.17 0.14
CA LEU A 528 -17.34 -24.57 -1.18
C LEU A 528 -15.85 -24.91 -1.16
N ILE A 529 -15.02 -24.09 -0.52
CA ILE A 529 -13.59 -24.36 -0.33
C ILE A 529 -13.39 -25.72 0.35
N ASN A 530 -14.12 -25.96 1.45
CA ASN A 530 -14.06 -27.23 2.17
C ASN A 530 -14.56 -28.42 1.33
N PHE A 531 -15.58 -28.21 0.49
CA PHE A 531 -16.08 -29.21 -0.44
C PHE A 531 -15.03 -29.58 -1.50
N ILE A 532 -14.41 -28.60 -2.15
CA ILE A 532 -13.35 -28.79 -3.15
C ILE A 532 -12.17 -29.58 -2.56
N ARG A 533 -11.72 -29.19 -1.36
CA ARG A 533 -10.64 -29.88 -0.64
C ARG A 533 -10.98 -31.35 -0.36
N LYS A 534 -12.22 -31.63 0.06
CA LYS A 534 -12.70 -33.00 0.28
C LYS A 534 -12.70 -33.82 -1.01
N GLU A 535 -13.25 -33.30 -2.10
CA GLU A 535 -13.25 -34.01 -3.40
C GLU A 535 -11.83 -34.35 -3.88
N MET A 536 -10.88 -33.41 -3.77
CA MET A 536 -9.50 -33.67 -4.17
C MET A 536 -8.82 -34.72 -3.29
N SER A 537 -9.04 -34.67 -1.97
CA SER A 537 -8.49 -35.66 -1.02
C SER A 537 -9.04 -37.08 -1.22
N GLN A 538 -10.25 -37.22 -1.77
CA GLN A 538 -10.85 -38.51 -2.09
C GLN A 538 -10.28 -39.08 -3.39
N LYS A 539 -10.11 -38.24 -4.42
CA LYS A 539 -9.50 -38.64 -5.70
C LYS A 539 -8.04 -39.07 -5.56
N SER A 540 -7.26 -38.39 -4.71
CA SER A 540 -5.85 -38.78 -4.45
C SER A 540 -5.72 -40.14 -3.78
N LYS A 541 -6.69 -40.55 -2.95
CA LYS A 541 -6.70 -41.88 -2.31
C LYS A 541 -7.03 -43.02 -3.27
N SER A 542 -7.70 -42.75 -4.38
CA SER A 542 -8.05 -43.75 -5.39
C SER A 542 -7.02 -43.96 -6.50
N VAL A 543 -6.05 -43.04 -6.64
CA VAL A 543 -5.06 -43.04 -7.73
C VAL A 543 -3.67 -42.93 -7.10
N PHE A 544 -3.07 -44.06 -6.71
CA PHE A 544 -1.67 -44.10 -6.31
C PHE A 544 -0.83 -44.94 -7.26
N SER A 545 0.03 -44.27 -8.03
CA SER A 545 1.41 -44.69 -8.32
C SER A 545 2.33 -43.48 -8.02
N PRO A 546 3.60 -43.70 -7.63
CA PRO A 546 4.39 -42.69 -6.88
C PRO A 546 5.00 -41.55 -7.70
N ASP A 547 4.85 -41.52 -9.03
CA ASP A 547 5.73 -40.72 -9.91
C ASP A 547 5.07 -39.50 -10.58
N GLN A 548 3.85 -39.09 -10.21
CA GLN A 548 3.24 -37.86 -10.74
C GLN A 548 2.87 -36.91 -9.61
N SER A 549 3.56 -35.76 -9.55
CA SER A 549 3.32 -34.66 -8.62
C SER A 549 1.93 -34.07 -8.84
N THR A 550 0.92 -34.65 -8.18
CA THR A 550 -0.43 -34.12 -8.18
C THR A 550 -0.45 -32.85 -7.34
N LEU A 551 -0.98 -31.75 -7.88
CA LEU A 551 -1.09 -30.47 -7.18
C LEU A 551 -2.06 -30.64 -6.00
N LEU A 552 -1.53 -30.79 -4.78
CA LEU A 552 -2.33 -30.91 -3.57
C LEU A 552 -2.82 -29.52 -3.14
N CYS A 553 -4.14 -29.37 -2.97
CA CYS A 553 -4.70 -28.19 -2.33
C CYS A 553 -4.42 -28.25 -0.83
N THR A 554 -3.51 -27.39 -0.38
CA THR A 554 -3.13 -27.32 1.03
C THR A 554 -4.10 -26.43 1.83
N LYS A 555 -3.88 -26.32 3.15
CA LYS A 555 -4.57 -25.32 3.97
C LYS A 555 -4.26 -23.90 3.48
N TYR A 556 -3.08 -23.70 2.89
CA TYR A 556 -2.55 -22.43 2.39
C TYR A 556 -2.76 -22.29 0.88
N VAL A 557 -2.88 -21.04 0.43
CA VAL A 557 -2.95 -20.68 -0.99
C VAL A 557 -1.61 -20.96 -1.66
N THR A 558 -1.62 -21.51 -2.88
CA THR A 558 -0.38 -21.72 -3.65
C THR A 558 0.23 -20.37 -4.00
N LYS A 559 1.51 -20.14 -3.65
CA LYS A 559 2.23 -18.88 -3.92
C LYS A 559 2.11 -18.42 -5.38
N GLN A 560 2.16 -19.35 -6.33
CA GLN A 560 1.98 -19.07 -7.76
C GLN A 560 0.57 -18.57 -8.12
N ASN A 561 -0.48 -19.21 -7.61
CA ASN A 561 -1.87 -18.77 -7.87
C ASN A 561 -2.15 -17.42 -7.21
N LEU A 562 -1.64 -17.19 -6.00
CA LEU A 562 -1.75 -15.88 -5.34
C LEU A 562 -1.04 -14.79 -6.12
N SER A 563 0.17 -15.07 -6.62
CA SER A 563 0.91 -14.16 -7.49
C SER A 563 0.11 -13.83 -8.74
N ASN A 564 -0.43 -14.83 -9.46
CA ASN A 564 -1.26 -14.58 -10.64
C ASN A 564 -2.52 -13.74 -10.35
N LEU A 565 -3.24 -14.03 -9.26
CA LEU A 565 -4.40 -13.24 -8.87
C LEU A 565 -4.01 -11.80 -8.54
N THR A 566 -2.90 -11.61 -7.83
CA THR A 566 -2.41 -10.29 -7.46
C THR A 566 -1.96 -9.50 -8.70
N ALA A 567 -1.30 -10.14 -9.67
CA ALA A 567 -0.96 -9.54 -10.97
C ALA A 567 -2.21 -8.99 -11.68
N ILE A 568 -3.26 -9.81 -11.80
CA ILE A 568 -4.52 -9.41 -12.46
C ILE A 568 -5.16 -8.22 -11.75
N GLN A 569 -5.17 -8.21 -10.41
CA GLN A 569 -5.71 -7.08 -9.65
C GLN A 569 -4.91 -5.79 -9.86
N HIS A 570 -3.58 -5.89 -9.96
CA HIS A 570 -2.73 -4.73 -10.27
C HIS A 570 -2.96 -4.22 -11.69
N ILE A 571 -3.02 -5.11 -12.69
CA ILE A 571 -3.36 -4.72 -14.08
C ILE A 571 -4.73 -4.03 -14.11
N TYR A 572 -5.72 -4.57 -13.40
CA TYR A 572 -7.07 -3.98 -13.34
C TYR A 572 -7.05 -2.55 -12.78
N ASN A 573 -6.32 -2.35 -11.67
CA ASN A 573 -6.18 -1.04 -11.03
C ASN A 573 -5.42 -0.05 -11.92
N GLU A 574 -4.29 -0.46 -12.50
CA GLU A 574 -3.50 0.44 -13.36
C GLU A 574 -4.27 0.83 -14.63
N LEU A 575 -5.01 -0.11 -15.23
CA LEU A 575 -5.89 0.19 -16.35
C LEU A 575 -6.98 1.19 -15.95
N GLN A 576 -7.58 1.02 -14.77
CA GLN A 576 -8.54 1.98 -14.23
C GLN A 576 -7.92 3.37 -14.05
N THR A 577 -6.72 3.45 -13.46
CA THR A 577 -5.98 4.72 -13.29
C THR A 577 -5.74 5.41 -14.62
N VAL A 578 -5.24 4.68 -15.63
CA VAL A 578 -4.98 5.22 -16.97
C VAL A 578 -6.26 5.80 -17.59
N ILE A 579 -7.35 5.05 -17.57
CA ILE A 579 -8.63 5.51 -18.14
C ILE A 579 -9.17 6.73 -17.39
N LEU A 580 -9.12 6.73 -16.06
CA LEU A 580 -9.56 7.87 -15.27
C LEU A 580 -8.72 9.12 -15.54
N MET A 581 -7.40 8.99 -15.66
CA MET A 581 -6.51 10.10 -16.01
C MET A 581 -6.80 10.64 -17.41
N LEU A 582 -6.97 9.77 -18.41
CA LEU A 582 -7.36 10.20 -19.75
C LEU A 582 -8.70 10.95 -19.72
N ASN A 583 -9.69 10.44 -18.99
CA ASN A 583 -10.99 11.09 -18.82
C ASN A 583 -10.90 12.48 -18.17
N CYS A 584 -9.91 12.73 -17.30
CA CYS A 584 -9.66 14.06 -16.72
C CYS A 584 -9.01 15.05 -17.69
N LEU A 585 -8.40 14.57 -18.78
CA LEU A 585 -7.58 15.36 -19.68
C LEU A 585 -8.24 15.59 -21.06
N VAL A 586 -9.22 14.76 -21.41
CA VAL A 586 -10.03 14.92 -22.64
C VAL A 586 -11.32 15.72 -22.39
N GLY A 587 -11.93 16.23 -23.45
CA GLY A 587 -13.24 16.88 -23.37
C GLY A 587 -14.35 15.95 -22.85
N SER A 588 -15.39 16.50 -22.24
CA SER A 588 -16.48 15.72 -21.63
C SER A 588 -17.17 14.72 -22.56
N GLU A 589 -17.30 15.05 -23.85
CA GLU A 589 -17.87 14.18 -24.89
C GLU A 589 -16.92 13.04 -25.32
N ASN A 590 -15.63 13.21 -25.04
CA ASN A 590 -14.51 12.34 -25.42
C ASN A 590 -14.09 11.39 -24.29
N LYS A 591 -14.79 11.42 -23.14
CA LYS A 591 -14.59 10.46 -22.05
C LYS A 591 -14.92 9.04 -22.52
N SER A 592 -14.20 8.07 -21.97
CA SER A 592 -14.33 6.66 -22.30
C SER A 592 -15.76 6.17 -22.13
N LYS A 593 -16.26 5.46 -23.14
CA LYS A 593 -17.56 4.78 -23.11
C LYS A 593 -17.39 3.27 -22.97
N LEU A 594 -16.25 2.73 -23.39
CA LEU A 594 -15.99 1.29 -23.40
C LEU A 594 -15.56 0.73 -22.04
N PHE A 595 -14.89 1.53 -21.21
CA PHE A 595 -14.31 1.05 -19.96
C PHE A 595 -15.15 1.46 -18.76
N THR A 596 -15.76 0.47 -18.12
CA THR A 596 -16.42 0.62 -16.81
C THR A 596 -15.76 -0.31 -15.79
N PHE A 597 -15.54 0.17 -14.57
CA PHE A 597 -14.81 -0.58 -13.54
C PHE A 597 -15.70 -0.82 -12.32
N LEU A 598 -15.81 -2.08 -11.92
CA LEU A 598 -16.44 -2.46 -10.66
C LEU A 598 -15.39 -2.43 -9.53
N PRO A 599 -15.80 -2.14 -8.29
CA PRO A 599 -14.93 -2.26 -7.13
C PRO A 599 -14.24 -3.63 -7.06
N ARG A 600 -12.96 -3.64 -6.67
CA ARG A 600 -12.13 -4.85 -6.67
C ARG A 600 -12.71 -5.98 -5.82
N TRP A 601 -13.25 -5.65 -4.66
CA TRP A 601 -13.83 -6.64 -3.75
C TRP A 601 -15.12 -7.29 -4.30
N ILE A 602 -15.73 -6.70 -5.35
CA ILE A 602 -16.82 -7.30 -6.12
C ILE A 602 -16.29 -8.30 -7.14
N LEU A 603 -15.17 -8.01 -7.81
CA LEU A 603 -14.60 -8.90 -8.83
C LEU A 603 -13.71 -10.00 -8.25
N PHE A 604 -13.03 -9.76 -7.13
CA PHE A 604 -12.03 -10.67 -6.59
C PHE A 604 -12.32 -11.00 -5.11
N PRO A 605 -13.30 -11.88 -4.84
CA PRO A 605 -13.80 -12.07 -3.49
C PRO A 605 -12.86 -12.84 -2.56
N SER A 606 -12.23 -13.92 -3.05
CA SER A 606 -11.42 -14.81 -2.22
C SER A 606 -10.30 -15.46 -3.01
N SER A 607 -9.06 -15.28 -2.53
CA SER A 607 -7.88 -15.94 -3.08
C SER A 607 -7.90 -17.45 -2.86
N HIS A 608 -8.44 -17.90 -1.72
CA HIS A 608 -8.57 -19.33 -1.41
C HIS A 608 -9.53 -20.03 -2.36
N LEU A 609 -10.68 -19.42 -2.67
CA LEU A 609 -11.64 -20.02 -3.59
C LEU A 609 -11.03 -20.17 -4.99
N VAL A 610 -10.35 -19.12 -5.47
CA VAL A 610 -9.64 -19.13 -6.75
C VAL A 610 -8.57 -20.22 -6.78
N ASP A 611 -7.75 -20.34 -5.74
CA ASP A 611 -6.68 -21.33 -5.65
C ASP A 611 -7.20 -22.76 -5.59
N CYS A 612 -8.21 -23.02 -4.75
CA CYS A 612 -8.84 -24.34 -4.66
C CYS A 612 -9.45 -24.77 -5.99
N LEU A 613 -10.16 -23.86 -6.66
CA LEU A 613 -10.79 -24.12 -7.95
C LEU A 613 -9.74 -24.31 -9.06
N SER A 614 -8.66 -23.52 -9.04
CA SER A 614 -7.53 -23.63 -9.98
C SER A 614 -6.86 -24.99 -9.86
N CYS A 615 -6.53 -25.41 -8.62
CA CYS A 615 -5.97 -26.74 -8.35
C CYS A 615 -6.91 -27.85 -8.83
N TYR A 616 -8.22 -27.72 -8.58
CA TYR A 616 -9.21 -28.69 -9.03
C TYR A 616 -9.25 -28.81 -10.57
N LEU A 617 -9.28 -27.67 -11.27
CA LEU A 617 -9.30 -27.63 -12.74
C LEU A 617 -7.97 -28.10 -13.35
N GLY A 618 -6.85 -27.85 -12.67
CA GLY A 618 -5.53 -28.35 -13.06
C GLY A 618 -5.49 -29.88 -13.15
N ASN A 619 -6.22 -30.57 -12.27
CA ASN A 619 -6.37 -32.03 -12.27
C ASN A 619 -7.36 -32.57 -13.34
N GLN A 620 -7.98 -31.70 -14.15
CA GLN A 620 -8.82 -32.08 -15.27
C GLN A 620 -8.06 -31.95 -16.61
N LEU A 621 -8.47 -32.73 -17.60
CA LEU A 621 -8.00 -32.59 -18.99
C LEU A 621 -8.31 -31.17 -19.51
N PRO A 622 -7.36 -30.49 -20.18
CA PRO A 622 -7.55 -29.12 -20.69
C PRO A 622 -8.88 -28.91 -21.41
N SER A 623 -9.20 -29.79 -22.37
CA SER A 623 -10.39 -29.72 -23.22
C SER A 623 -11.73 -29.81 -22.47
N VAL A 624 -11.74 -30.28 -21.23
CA VAL A 624 -12.96 -30.47 -20.43
C VAL A 624 -13.16 -29.31 -19.44
N ARG A 625 -12.11 -28.50 -19.16
CA ARG A 625 -12.13 -27.48 -18.09
C ARG A 625 -13.26 -26.48 -18.27
N PHE A 626 -13.42 -25.91 -19.46
CA PHE A 626 -14.46 -24.93 -19.75
C PHE A 626 -15.89 -25.48 -19.58
N VAL A 627 -16.14 -26.69 -20.09
CA VAL A 627 -17.44 -27.37 -19.93
C VAL A 627 -17.71 -27.67 -18.46
N HIS A 628 -16.69 -28.10 -17.72
CA HIS A 628 -16.80 -28.39 -16.30
C HIS A 628 -17.10 -27.12 -15.49
N VAL A 629 -16.46 -25.99 -15.80
CA VAL A 629 -16.79 -24.71 -15.16
C VAL A 629 -18.24 -24.31 -15.41
N THR A 630 -18.66 -24.32 -16.67
CA THR A 630 -20.00 -23.86 -17.07
C THR A 630 -21.12 -24.77 -16.55
N SER A 631 -20.92 -26.08 -16.55
CA SER A 631 -21.99 -27.05 -16.25
C SER A 631 -21.98 -27.54 -14.80
N TYR A 632 -20.81 -27.60 -14.15
CA TYR A 632 -20.67 -28.13 -12.79
C TYR A 632 -20.45 -27.05 -11.74
N TRP A 633 -19.55 -26.09 -12.00
CA TRP A 633 -19.12 -25.12 -11.00
C TRP A 633 -20.02 -23.90 -10.89
N ILE A 634 -20.45 -23.28 -12.00
CA ILE A 634 -21.33 -22.10 -11.94
C ILE A 634 -22.58 -22.34 -11.08
N PRO A 635 -23.33 -23.45 -11.24
CA PRO A 635 -24.51 -23.71 -10.40
C PRO A 635 -24.21 -23.85 -8.89
N ARG A 636 -22.99 -24.23 -8.53
CA ARG A 636 -22.54 -24.39 -7.13
C ARG A 636 -21.98 -23.11 -6.55
N LEU A 637 -21.28 -22.32 -7.38
CA LEU A 637 -20.72 -21.03 -7.00
C LEU A 637 -21.83 -20.01 -6.75
N CYS A 638 -22.93 -20.06 -7.50
CA CYS A 638 -24.10 -19.21 -7.26
C CYS A 638 -24.71 -19.49 -5.88
N ALA A 639 -24.71 -18.48 -5.00
CA ALA A 639 -25.29 -18.57 -3.66
C ALA A 639 -26.82 -18.69 -3.74
N LYS A 640 -27.44 -17.96 -4.67
CA LYS A 640 -28.86 -18.06 -4.99
C LYS A 640 -29.09 -19.09 -6.09
N LYS A 641 -29.92 -20.09 -5.81
CA LYS A 641 -30.28 -21.13 -6.77
C LYS A 641 -31.52 -20.71 -7.57
N SER A 642 -31.29 -19.89 -8.59
CA SER A 642 -32.31 -19.58 -9.62
C SER A 642 -31.81 -20.03 -11.00
N ASN A 643 -32.65 -20.75 -11.75
CA ASN A 643 -32.29 -21.24 -13.08
C ASN A 643 -32.07 -20.10 -14.09
N SER A 644 -32.80 -18.98 -13.97
CA SER A 644 -32.56 -17.81 -14.81
C SER A 644 -31.19 -17.19 -14.53
N LEU A 645 -30.88 -16.98 -13.24
CA LEU A 645 -29.61 -16.43 -12.79
C LEU A 645 -28.42 -17.28 -13.26
N ILE A 646 -28.48 -18.60 -13.08
CA ILE A 646 -27.42 -19.53 -13.51
C ILE A 646 -27.23 -19.43 -15.03
N THR A 647 -28.31 -19.29 -15.79
CA THR A 647 -28.26 -19.15 -17.25
C THR A 647 -27.57 -17.84 -17.66
N ASP A 648 -27.95 -16.73 -17.03
CA ASP A 648 -27.39 -15.40 -17.28
C ASP A 648 -25.91 -15.33 -16.93
N VAL A 649 -25.53 -15.84 -15.75
CA VAL A 649 -24.14 -15.95 -15.29
C VAL A 649 -23.32 -16.80 -16.26
N THR A 650 -23.87 -17.94 -16.71
CA THR A 650 -23.20 -18.81 -17.68
C THR A 650 -23.00 -18.10 -19.02
N TYR A 651 -23.99 -17.36 -19.51
CA TYR A 651 -23.89 -16.59 -20.75
C TYR A 651 -22.79 -15.52 -20.65
N ILE A 652 -22.77 -14.74 -19.57
CA ILE A 652 -21.79 -13.67 -19.34
C ILE A 652 -20.38 -14.26 -19.21
N PHE A 653 -20.22 -15.37 -18.47
CA PHE A 653 -18.94 -16.06 -18.36
C PHE A 653 -18.41 -16.56 -19.71
N LYS A 654 -19.27 -17.19 -20.52
CA LYS A 654 -18.90 -17.64 -21.87
C LYS A 654 -18.48 -16.47 -22.75
N ARG A 655 -19.22 -15.36 -22.68
CA ARG A 655 -18.90 -14.13 -23.41
C ARG A 655 -17.55 -13.56 -22.99
N LEU A 656 -17.28 -13.48 -21.68
CA LEU A 656 -15.99 -13.02 -21.15
C LEU A 656 -14.82 -13.85 -21.70
N VAL A 657 -14.90 -15.19 -21.55
CA VAL A 657 -13.85 -16.10 -22.03
C VAL A 657 -13.62 -15.94 -23.53
N ASN A 658 -14.68 -15.81 -24.33
CA ASN A 658 -14.55 -15.60 -25.77
C ASN A 658 -13.82 -14.29 -26.12
N ILE A 659 -14.19 -13.19 -25.45
CA ILE A 659 -13.52 -11.88 -25.66
C ILE A 659 -12.04 -11.98 -25.28
N VAL A 660 -11.71 -12.61 -24.14
CA VAL A 660 -10.32 -12.80 -23.70
C VAL A 660 -9.53 -13.61 -24.71
N THR A 661 -10.08 -14.72 -25.22
CA THR A 661 -9.41 -15.56 -26.23
C THR A 661 -9.12 -14.75 -27.49
N LEU A 662 -10.10 -14.01 -28.02
CA LEU A 662 -9.92 -13.17 -29.22
C LEU A 662 -8.84 -12.10 -29.04
N LEU A 663 -8.83 -11.42 -27.88
CA LEU A 663 -7.84 -10.40 -27.57
C LEU A 663 -6.43 -10.99 -27.37
N SER A 664 -6.35 -12.21 -26.83
CA SER A 664 -5.08 -12.87 -26.54
C SER A 664 -4.39 -13.38 -27.81
N GLU A 665 -5.16 -13.75 -28.85
CA GLU A 665 -4.64 -14.20 -30.15
C GLU A 665 -4.06 -13.07 -31.00
N SER A 666 -4.53 -11.85 -30.79
CA SER A 666 -3.97 -10.65 -31.39
C SER A 666 -2.73 -10.20 -30.60
N SER A 667 -1.59 -9.98 -31.26
CA SER A 667 -0.32 -9.57 -30.64
C SER A 667 -0.33 -8.11 -30.14
N LEU A 668 -1.25 -7.76 -29.24
CA LEU A 668 -1.64 -6.37 -28.96
C LEU A 668 -0.75 -5.65 -27.95
N PHE A 669 -0.20 -6.35 -26.96
CA PHE A 669 0.33 -5.69 -25.76
C PHE A 669 1.86 -5.45 -25.72
N ASN A 670 2.55 -5.38 -26.86
CA ASN A 670 4.00 -5.08 -26.89
C ASN A 670 4.27 -3.57 -26.97
N LEU A 671 4.17 -2.87 -25.84
CA LEU A 671 4.67 -1.49 -25.70
C LEU A 671 6.19 -1.44 -25.49
N THR A 672 6.75 -2.45 -24.82
CA THR A 672 8.20 -2.62 -24.64
C THR A 672 8.79 -3.44 -25.78
N GLY A 673 8.84 -2.84 -26.98
CA GLY A 673 9.57 -3.44 -28.10
C GLY A 673 11.05 -3.59 -27.77
N LYS A 674 11.53 -4.82 -27.49
CA LYS A 674 12.96 -5.22 -27.43
C LYS A 674 13.93 -4.15 -26.90
N SER A 675 13.55 -3.37 -25.90
CA SER A 675 14.52 -2.67 -25.06
C SER A 675 15.11 -3.77 -24.20
N GLU A 676 16.43 -3.91 -24.29
CA GLU A 676 17.22 -4.94 -23.61
C GLU A 676 16.74 -5.08 -22.16
N ARG A 677 15.95 -6.12 -21.89
CA ARG A 677 15.97 -6.73 -20.56
C ARG A 677 17.38 -7.27 -20.42
N CYS A 678 18.28 -6.46 -19.88
CA CYS A 678 19.55 -6.93 -19.38
C CYS A 678 19.25 -7.85 -18.20
N THR A 679 18.91 -9.10 -18.50
CA THR A 679 19.12 -10.19 -17.58
C THR A 679 20.63 -10.26 -17.38
N VAL A 680 21.11 -9.77 -16.24
CA VAL A 680 22.47 -10.07 -15.79
C VAL A 680 22.51 -11.58 -15.60
N THR A 681 23.07 -12.28 -16.60
CA THR A 681 23.52 -13.65 -16.44
C THR A 681 24.55 -13.62 -15.32
N THR A 682 24.27 -14.35 -14.24
CA THR A 682 25.23 -14.67 -13.20
C THR A 682 26.40 -15.41 -13.85
N GLU A 683 27.46 -14.69 -14.22
CA GLU A 683 28.76 -15.28 -14.48
C GLU A 683 29.40 -15.58 -13.12
N ASP A 684 29.64 -16.86 -12.88
CA ASP A 684 30.45 -17.37 -11.79
C ASP A 684 31.86 -16.77 -11.88
N THR A 685 32.11 -15.71 -11.09
CA THR A 685 33.46 -15.16 -10.92
C THR A 685 34.27 -16.03 -9.97
N ASN A 686 35.08 -16.93 -10.54
CA ASN A 686 36.37 -17.27 -9.94
C ASN A 686 37.41 -16.23 -10.40
N ALA A 687 37.96 -15.50 -9.44
CA ALA A 687 38.84 -14.36 -9.65
C ALA A 687 40.16 -14.71 -10.39
N THR A 688 40.68 -13.78 -11.20
CA THR A 688 42.04 -13.19 -11.03
C THR A 688 42.36 -12.08 -12.06
N ASN A 689 42.67 -10.89 -11.53
CA ASN A 689 43.66 -9.90 -11.94
C ASN A 689 43.81 -9.38 -13.40
N VAL A 690 43.58 -8.05 -13.49
CA VAL A 690 44.47 -6.99 -14.04
C VAL A 690 44.38 -6.57 -15.52
N ASN A 691 44.08 -5.26 -15.64
CA ASN A 691 44.51 -4.24 -16.59
C ASN A 691 43.59 -3.72 -17.72
N TYR A 692 43.48 -2.39 -17.70
CA TYR A 692 42.88 -1.45 -18.64
C TYR A 692 43.31 -1.65 -20.10
N ASN A 693 42.36 -1.49 -21.05
CA ASN A 693 42.40 -0.41 -22.05
C ASN A 693 41.17 -0.37 -22.98
N VAL A 694 40.90 0.86 -23.40
CA VAL A 694 39.90 1.37 -24.36
C VAL A 694 40.09 0.81 -25.78
N ALA A 695 39.01 0.46 -26.50
CA ALA A 695 38.73 0.89 -27.88
C ALA A 695 37.53 0.17 -28.57
N MET A 696 36.71 1.01 -29.21
CA MET A 696 35.90 0.87 -30.42
C MET A 696 35.74 -0.45 -31.21
N CYS A 697 34.51 -0.58 -31.75
CA CYS A 697 34.11 -0.96 -33.12
C CYS A 697 33.35 -2.28 -33.37
N GLN A 698 32.16 -2.09 -33.94
CA GLN A 698 31.60 -2.70 -35.16
C GLN A 698 30.94 -4.09 -35.14
N ASP A 699 29.65 -4.02 -35.49
CA ASP A 699 28.84 -4.94 -36.31
C ASP A 699 29.57 -6.10 -36.99
N SER A 700 29.05 -7.32 -36.78
CA SER A 700 28.90 -8.30 -37.87
C SER A 700 27.92 -9.42 -37.55
N LYS A 701 26.98 -9.63 -38.48
CA LYS A 701 26.09 -10.78 -38.63
C LYS A 701 26.87 -12.06 -38.95
N MET A 702 26.45 -13.22 -38.41
CA MET A 702 26.34 -14.54 -39.12
C MET A 702 25.90 -15.63 -38.12
N SER A 703 24.67 -16.17 -38.23
CA SER A 703 24.27 -17.42 -38.91
C SER A 703 24.68 -18.74 -38.25
N PHE A 704 23.66 -19.51 -37.86
CA PHE A 704 23.61 -20.89 -37.35
C PHE A 704 24.62 -21.88 -37.96
N LYS A 705 25.12 -22.80 -37.12
CA LYS A 705 25.35 -24.21 -37.47
C LYS A 705 25.29 -25.12 -36.23
N ALA A 706 24.48 -26.17 -36.34
CA ALA A 706 24.38 -27.27 -35.39
C ALA A 706 25.57 -28.23 -35.53
N SER A 707 26.05 -28.80 -34.42
CA SER A 707 26.81 -30.04 -34.42
C SER A 707 26.70 -30.77 -33.08
N SER A 708 26.20 -31.99 -33.16
CA SER A 708 26.18 -33.08 -32.19
C SER A 708 27.58 -33.61 -31.84
N VAL A 709 27.88 -33.87 -30.56
CA VAL A 709 28.93 -34.81 -30.07
C VAL A 709 28.53 -35.20 -28.63
N GLU A 710 27.96 -36.39 -28.42
CA GLU A 710 28.59 -37.61 -27.88
C GLU A 710 28.92 -37.61 -26.38
N ILE A 711 28.25 -38.55 -25.70
CA ILE A 711 28.40 -38.93 -24.30
C ILE A 711 29.61 -39.85 -24.17
N VAL A 712 30.55 -39.51 -23.27
CA VAL A 712 31.55 -40.48 -22.78
C VAL A 712 31.58 -40.47 -21.26
N SER A 713 31.30 -41.65 -20.73
CA SER A 713 31.40 -42.07 -19.34
C SER A 713 32.85 -42.20 -18.85
N VAL A 714 33.13 -41.80 -17.60
CA VAL A 714 34.26 -42.35 -16.83
C VAL A 714 33.86 -42.59 -15.38
N HIS A 715 33.95 -43.85 -14.96
CA HIS A 715 33.89 -44.36 -13.59
C HIS A 715 35.19 -44.08 -12.82
N HIS A 716 35.10 -43.85 -11.50
CA HIS A 716 35.89 -44.46 -10.39
C HIS A 716 35.40 -43.84 -9.06
N LYS A 717 34.78 -44.57 -8.11
CA LYS A 717 35.22 -45.62 -7.16
C LYS A 717 35.65 -45.08 -5.76
N HIS A 718 34.91 -45.56 -4.77
CA HIS A 718 35.22 -45.90 -3.37
C HIS A 718 35.21 -44.86 -2.23
N GLY A 719 34.48 -45.22 -1.17
CA GLY A 719 34.74 -44.84 0.22
C GLY A 719 33.53 -44.98 1.16
N ASP A 720 33.28 -46.19 1.68
CA ASP A 720 32.30 -46.46 2.74
C ASP A 720 32.68 -45.87 4.12
N ALA A 721 31.69 -45.44 4.91
CA ALA A 721 31.35 -45.96 6.26
C ALA A 721 30.98 -44.92 7.35
N HIS A 722 29.90 -45.27 8.08
CA HIS A 722 29.41 -44.86 9.42
C HIS A 722 28.76 -43.46 9.59
N VAL A 723 27.42 -43.33 9.72
CA VAL A 723 26.50 -43.70 10.84
C VAL A 723 26.85 -43.05 12.19
N VAL A 724 26.11 -42.01 12.60
CA VAL A 724 25.46 -41.86 13.92
C VAL A 724 24.24 -40.93 13.80
N ASN A 725 23.07 -41.47 14.15
CA ASN A 725 21.80 -40.78 14.40
C ASN A 725 21.88 -39.80 15.58
N ARG A 726 21.09 -38.71 15.55
CA ARG A 726 20.12 -38.36 16.61
C ARG A 726 19.34 -37.09 16.28
N SER A 727 18.06 -37.26 15.99
CA SER A 727 17.01 -36.27 16.23
C SER A 727 16.66 -36.23 17.72
N PRO A 728 15.98 -35.18 18.20
CA PRO A 728 14.87 -35.40 19.12
C PRO A 728 13.58 -34.70 18.68
N LEU A 729 12.50 -35.47 18.75
CA LEU A 729 11.12 -35.02 18.85
C LEU A 729 10.92 -34.19 20.12
N TYR A 730 9.99 -33.23 20.09
CA TYR A 730 9.31 -32.75 21.30
C TYR A 730 7.81 -32.97 21.19
N ASP A 731 7.32 -33.71 22.19
CA ASP A 731 5.95 -34.11 22.46
C ASP A 731 5.11 -32.98 23.05
N LEU A 732 3.83 -32.97 22.68
CA LEU A 732 2.74 -32.27 23.34
C LEU A 732 2.12 -33.20 24.39
N THR A 733 1.98 -32.77 25.64
CA THR A 733 0.91 -33.26 26.52
C THR A 733 0.45 -32.19 27.52
N GLU A 734 -0.87 -32.02 27.58
CA GLU A 734 -1.64 -31.32 28.60
C GLU A 734 -1.48 -31.97 30.00
N LYS A 735 -1.60 -31.17 31.08
CA LYS A 735 -2.54 -31.39 32.19
C LYS A 735 -2.52 -30.30 33.28
N GLN A 736 -3.69 -29.68 33.46
CA GLN A 736 -4.45 -29.43 34.70
C GLN A 736 -3.76 -29.22 36.08
N ASN A 737 -4.13 -28.08 36.67
CA ASN A 737 -4.60 -27.81 38.04
C ASN A 737 -3.69 -27.86 39.28
N ILE A 738 -4.11 -27.00 40.25
CA ILE A 738 -3.72 -26.85 41.67
C ILE A 738 -2.49 -25.92 41.80
N MET A 739 -2.55 -24.70 42.35
CA MET A 739 -3.25 -24.18 43.53
C MET A 739 -3.45 -22.66 43.46
#